data_AF-A0A3M7IV98-F1
#
_entry.id   AF-A0A3M7IV98-F1
#
_cell.length_a   1.000
_cell.length_b   1.000
_cell.length_c   1.000
_cell.angle_alpha   90.00
_cell.angle_beta   90.00
_cell.angle_gamma   90.00
#
_symmetry.space_group_name_H-M   'P 1'
#
loop_
_entity.id
_entity.type
_entity.pdbx_description
1 polymer ?
#
loop_
_entity_poly.entity_id
_entity_poly.type
_entity_poly.pdbx_seq_one_letter_code
_entity_poly.pdbx_strand_id
1 'polypeptide(L)'
;MERPQLRKIPLWVLSLTLCAAALLYGLTSRGGAVLQKRSIAVQTRGDLDWNDLSRHSANTSLTRRDDYSCSASAPCSNGACCGASGYCGYGPKYCGGGCLSQCDATAECGKFASEPDKKCPLNVCCSQFGFCGTTEDFCDDKCQSNCEQHPTPPGGGTGKVFEKVIGYYESWSDRKLCHKVKPTDLPLDALTHVNYAFAYIDPDSYEVVTMDTSTPGSLFDDTTILKQIKPDLEVWVSIGGWTFSDDNTATQPVFGDIAESSSKRQQFANNLVHFMSQHGFDGVDLDWEYPGTPDRGGRERDTDNYVSLLKTLRETFDKSGGKYGITFTAPSSFWYLRWFNLPGMMKYADWMNFMTYDLHGTWDASNPIGSIVQGHTNLTEIKLATELLWRNDIAPEKVVLGFGFYGRSFTLADSSCSKPGCPFSGASNPGPCTATGGYLGFYEIREVLKSGAKPIHDEDAAVNYLVFDSDQWISYDDDVTFKQKVDWANKVGLGGSLIWASDLDDDKYSAHSALLGKKVESTSSLQSVPDLVRRSQALSLTESVKGRTGEQCFKYKGKCKNLNDNEALADACGPGNTVVGWDDAGCGKKNHHYGKPICCPTDGAPTSCRWRGDHTGGLGGDCSGQCHEGEINVAGIRSSWGGGFTNDGNTDKCRRGYKSFCCVAPDLKALTKDCSLTSCGGKCPSKKHAMFQYYDDCWFGNYKTYCCPDPAPISKCHWVGDGGDCTNAHCDTDELEVARDPYGDPRTERWACGWGRDKAACCKIGQIQLETKPATCSTDICDAIPGFCDSNEDDSTNFSRRSETESPEEALYKRGNKKSYRTGMGGPKNLIVTSVRYPGPSQLYNNLALKAIPFAFRITKEYCIGPAIKAIKVPLENPERIGLNGLDTEHILDRGTIAGSFVVSMFTGFLPTGKRAQLVPIGQSFFDRWNIMNPLLKKMPRIGSNNGPRPGTINARLMTCLGAFGFRQPFSLLEKGTNIAKGKLMKGDNMVGLTNIETLTIKLIQEDTHEAADRLLSTIRTGFAVFEYLKNPHVTAAWAAVNEQMRTQFLNIEQVTGLDNLVDWWDAWLADFSIYISLRGQRWAYDALGVSLSVLQQNNQAAVAAGLPVSKHTAMVMAQLGEFATSIKHMVAPALPEIPLLPAPGGSKRDLDSEEYGSVEDIWNLPPAEVDLEVWERSMSEVVIDRESAGPHLKRVSHGHAHAHAPRNGHGHS
;
A
#
# COMPACT_ATOMS: atom_id res chain seq x y z
N MET A 1 -1.85 48.54 20.85
CA MET A 1 -1.67 49.68 19.94
C MET A 1 -0.23 49.67 19.45
N GLU A 2 -0.05 49.86 18.14
CA GLU A 2 1.08 50.46 17.39
C GLU A 2 2.58 50.27 17.77
N ARG A 3 3.42 50.23 16.72
CA ARG A 3 4.90 50.34 16.75
C ARG A 3 5.34 51.81 16.57
N PRO A 4 6.56 52.21 16.95
CA PRO A 4 7.61 52.58 15.96
C PRO A 4 8.98 51.92 16.28
N GLN A 5 9.83 51.45 15.34
CA GLN A 5 10.60 52.07 14.23
C GLN A 5 12.01 52.63 14.59
N LEU A 6 13.05 51.85 14.20
CA LEU A 6 14.41 52.20 13.69
C LEU A 6 15.31 53.31 14.31
N ARG A 7 16.61 53.01 14.52
CA ARG A 7 17.77 53.40 13.65
C ARG A 7 19.15 52.84 14.13
N LYS A 8 20.24 53.12 13.37
CA LYS A 8 21.63 52.56 13.48
C LYS A 8 22.54 53.43 14.42
N ILE A 9 23.90 53.45 14.48
CA ILE A 9 24.97 53.50 13.44
C ILE A 9 26.35 52.89 13.93
N PRO A 10 27.59 53.37 13.60
CA PRO A 10 28.65 52.71 12.78
C PRO A 10 29.90 52.17 13.55
N LEU A 11 30.94 51.62 12.90
CA LEU A 11 32.17 52.27 12.34
C LEU A 11 33.03 51.19 11.58
N TRP A 12 33.95 51.45 10.63
CA TRP A 12 34.29 52.59 9.72
C TRP A 12 35.38 52.16 8.69
N VAL A 13 35.97 53.09 7.91
CA VAL A 13 37.17 52.91 7.00
C VAL A 13 36.88 52.05 5.73
N LEU A 14 37.62 52.03 4.60
CA LEU A 14 38.16 53.03 3.59
C LEU A 14 38.28 52.23 2.23
N SER A 15 38.62 52.71 1.01
CA SER A 15 39.12 53.98 0.42
C SER A 15 38.89 54.06 -1.12
N LEU A 16 39.11 55.24 -1.73
CA LEU A 16 39.59 55.60 -3.11
C LEU A 16 39.34 54.66 -4.33
N THR A 17 38.88 55.10 -5.53
CA THR A 17 38.52 56.45 -6.07
C THR A 17 37.74 56.39 -7.41
N LEU A 18 36.75 57.30 -7.61
CA LEU A 18 36.31 58.04 -8.84
C LEU A 18 36.14 57.29 -10.20
N CYS A 19 35.21 57.59 -11.12
CA CYS A 19 34.21 58.67 -11.34
C CYS A 19 33.16 58.15 -12.36
N ALA A 20 32.07 58.81 -12.83
CA ALA A 20 31.43 60.12 -12.64
C ALA A 20 29.90 59.96 -12.91
N ALA A 21 29.13 61.03 -13.20
CA ALA A 21 27.70 60.92 -13.59
C ALA A 21 27.15 62.09 -14.46
N ALA A 22 25.98 61.85 -15.07
CA ALA A 22 24.81 62.75 -15.22
C ALA A 22 24.48 63.51 -16.54
N LEU A 23 23.14 63.65 -16.74
CA LEU A 23 22.36 64.82 -17.23
C LEU A 23 21.89 65.00 -18.72
N LEU A 24 20.58 65.32 -18.82
CA LEU A 24 19.83 66.22 -19.76
C LEU A 24 19.22 65.74 -21.10
N TYR A 25 17.87 65.80 -21.15
CA TYR A 25 16.97 66.40 -22.16
C TYR A 25 17.08 66.11 -23.67
N GLY A 26 15.91 65.94 -24.32
CA GLY A 26 15.71 66.40 -25.71
C GLY A 26 14.69 65.63 -26.57
N LEU A 27 13.51 66.19 -26.83
CA LEU A 27 12.59 65.74 -27.90
C LEU A 27 13.04 66.29 -29.26
N THR A 28 12.99 65.48 -30.33
CA THR A 28 12.16 65.72 -31.55
C THR A 28 12.55 64.77 -32.71
N SER A 29 11.69 64.68 -33.73
CA SER A 29 11.83 63.76 -34.88
C SER A 29 12.24 64.49 -36.17
N ARG A 30 12.93 63.80 -37.10
CA ARG A 30 12.61 63.70 -38.55
C ARG A 30 13.67 62.98 -39.42
N GLY A 31 13.23 61.88 -40.02
CA GLY A 31 13.45 61.36 -41.38
C GLY A 31 14.71 61.67 -42.23
N GLY A 32 15.38 60.58 -42.65
CA GLY A 32 15.92 60.38 -44.01
C GLY A 32 17.34 60.88 -44.30
N ALA A 33 18.03 60.41 -45.35
CA ALA A 33 17.80 59.28 -46.29
C ALA A 33 19.09 59.06 -47.16
N VAL A 34 19.01 58.24 -48.25
CA VAL A 34 19.91 58.25 -49.44
C VAL A 34 21.33 57.66 -49.19
N LEU A 35 21.98 56.77 -49.98
CA LEU A 35 21.93 56.21 -51.37
C LEU A 35 22.35 54.70 -51.27
N GLN A 36 21.95 53.66 -52.03
CA GLN A 36 21.81 53.39 -53.49
C GLN A 36 23.13 53.53 -54.31
N LYS A 37 23.52 52.70 -55.30
CA LYS A 37 22.88 51.55 -56.01
C LYS A 37 23.91 50.76 -56.87
N ARG A 38 23.52 49.56 -57.32
CA ARG A 38 23.94 48.72 -58.50
C ARG A 38 24.30 47.29 -58.07
N SER A 39 23.68 46.17 -58.49
CA SER A 39 22.79 45.78 -59.62
C SER A 39 23.48 45.25 -60.89
N ILE A 40 23.34 43.94 -61.11
CA ILE A 40 23.33 43.12 -62.34
C ILE A 40 22.91 41.71 -61.87
N ALA A 41 22.24 40.81 -62.59
CA ALA A 41 21.15 40.78 -63.58
C ALA A 41 21.06 39.30 -64.02
N VAL A 42 19.89 38.82 -64.47
CA VAL A 42 19.61 37.38 -64.67
C VAL A 42 19.94 36.89 -66.09
N GLN A 43 20.35 35.63 -66.23
CA GLN A 43 20.18 34.83 -67.45
C GLN A 43 19.72 33.39 -67.13
N THR A 44 19.18 32.68 -68.12
CA THR A 44 18.25 31.54 -67.92
C THR A 44 18.50 30.34 -68.84
N ARG A 45 17.78 29.23 -68.54
CA ARG A 45 17.70 27.90 -69.19
C ARG A 45 18.65 26.83 -68.61
N GLY A 46 18.20 25.59 -68.43
CA GLY A 46 16.82 25.10 -68.67
C GLY A 46 16.54 23.65 -68.26
N ASP A 47 15.28 23.29 -68.45
CA ASP A 47 14.70 21.95 -68.67
C ASP A 47 15.02 20.82 -67.66
N LEU A 48 14.20 20.75 -66.60
CA LEU A 48 13.72 19.47 -66.02
C LEU A 48 12.21 19.59 -65.72
N ASP A 49 11.53 18.43 -65.68
CA ASP A 49 10.06 18.30 -65.68
C ASP A 49 9.41 18.73 -64.35
N TRP A 50 8.18 19.27 -64.44
CA TRP A 50 7.39 19.77 -63.32
C TRP A 50 6.29 18.80 -62.82
N ASN A 51 6.17 17.59 -63.41
CA ASN A 51 5.08 16.67 -63.07
C ASN A 51 5.34 15.69 -61.90
N ASP A 52 6.56 15.53 -61.40
CA ASP A 52 6.90 14.49 -60.40
C ASP A 52 6.83 14.95 -58.92
N LEU A 53 6.61 16.24 -58.67
CA LEU A 53 6.53 16.85 -57.32
C LEU A 53 5.19 16.59 -56.60
N SER A 54 4.61 15.39 -56.73
CA SER A 54 3.27 15.07 -56.21
C SER A 54 3.15 13.82 -55.33
N ARG A 55 4.26 13.15 -54.97
CA ARG A 55 4.20 11.87 -54.22
C ARG A 55 5.12 11.66 -53.01
N HIS A 56 6.13 12.49 -52.76
CA HIS A 56 7.01 12.33 -51.59
C HIS A 56 7.28 13.66 -50.89
N SER A 57 6.53 13.93 -49.81
CA SER A 57 6.75 15.07 -48.90
C SER A 57 6.18 14.78 -47.50
N ALA A 58 6.52 13.62 -46.94
CA ALA A 58 6.22 13.24 -45.57
C ALA A 58 7.47 12.58 -44.95
N ASN A 59 8.54 13.37 -44.79
CA ASN A 59 9.71 13.03 -43.99
C ASN A 59 10.55 14.30 -43.75
N THR A 60 10.39 14.94 -42.59
CA THR A 60 11.18 16.10 -42.16
C THR A 60 12.44 15.63 -41.44
N SER A 61 13.37 15.00 -42.16
CA SER A 61 14.72 14.75 -41.66
C SER A 61 15.50 16.07 -41.58
N LEU A 62 15.32 16.81 -40.48
CA LEU A 62 16.00 18.07 -40.21
C LEU A 62 17.47 17.85 -39.80
N THR A 63 18.25 17.26 -40.72
CA THR A 63 19.70 17.28 -40.59
C THR A 63 20.19 18.71 -40.71
N ARG A 64 20.60 19.29 -39.59
CA ARG A 64 21.76 20.19 -39.62
C ARG A 64 22.85 19.43 -40.38
N ARG A 65 23.50 20.05 -41.36
CA ARG A 65 24.67 19.42 -42.00
C ARG A 65 25.78 19.36 -40.96
N ASP A 66 25.89 18.23 -40.29
CA ASP A 66 27.11 17.89 -39.58
C ASP A 66 28.25 17.91 -40.59
N ASP A 67 29.33 18.59 -40.21
CA ASP A 67 30.45 18.80 -41.10
C ASP A 67 31.32 17.54 -41.10
N TYR A 68 30.85 16.51 -41.82
CA TYR A 68 31.60 15.30 -42.10
C TYR A 68 32.87 15.56 -42.91
N SER A 69 33.09 16.81 -43.37
CA SER A 69 34.33 17.23 -44.01
C SER A 69 35.41 17.55 -42.99
N CYS A 70 36.65 17.19 -43.29
CA CYS A 70 37.76 17.28 -42.35
C CYS A 70 39.09 17.53 -43.05
N SER A 71 40.12 17.88 -42.29
CA SER A 71 41.47 18.10 -42.79
C SER A 71 42.54 17.85 -41.72
N ALA A 72 43.81 18.01 -42.09
CA ALA A 72 44.93 17.96 -41.14
C ALA A 72 44.87 19.08 -40.06
N SER A 73 44.17 20.19 -40.32
CA SER A 73 43.99 21.32 -39.38
C SER A 73 42.58 21.41 -38.79
N ALA A 74 41.64 20.59 -39.26
CA ALA A 74 40.27 20.49 -38.75
C ALA A 74 39.94 18.99 -38.60
N PRO A 75 40.30 18.37 -37.46
CA PRO A 75 39.99 16.97 -37.19
C PRO A 75 38.48 16.74 -37.07
N CYS A 76 38.08 15.47 -37.17
CA CYS A 76 36.68 15.06 -37.04
C CYS A 76 36.15 15.34 -35.62
N SER A 77 35.02 16.02 -35.56
CA SER A 77 34.33 16.41 -34.31
C SER A 77 33.92 15.21 -33.46
N ASN A 78 33.62 14.08 -34.09
CA ASN A 78 33.25 12.80 -33.46
C ASN A 78 34.45 11.89 -33.13
N GLY A 79 35.69 12.36 -33.29
CA GLY A 79 36.89 11.56 -32.98
C GLY A 79 37.38 10.61 -34.08
N ALA A 80 36.60 10.41 -35.16
CA ALA A 80 36.90 9.43 -36.19
C ALA A 80 38.10 9.81 -37.08
N CYS A 81 38.67 8.83 -37.80
CA CYS A 81 39.79 9.09 -38.71
C CYS A 81 39.36 10.03 -39.86
N CYS A 82 40.14 11.08 -40.09
CA CYS A 82 39.95 11.94 -41.26
C CYS A 82 40.62 11.31 -42.49
N GLY A 83 39.81 10.69 -43.35
CA GLY A 83 40.30 10.00 -44.55
C GLY A 83 40.88 10.94 -45.62
N ALA A 84 41.69 10.37 -46.52
CA ALA A 84 42.37 11.09 -47.60
C ALA A 84 41.45 11.91 -48.53
N SER A 85 40.16 11.57 -48.56
CA SER A 85 39.10 12.30 -49.27
C SER A 85 38.62 13.58 -48.57
N GLY A 86 39.17 13.91 -47.39
CA GLY A 86 38.68 14.99 -46.53
C GLY A 86 37.32 14.66 -45.90
N TYR A 87 37.07 13.39 -45.56
CA TYR A 87 35.83 12.94 -44.91
C TYR A 87 36.11 12.01 -43.72
N CYS A 88 35.26 12.09 -42.69
CA CYS A 88 35.37 11.30 -41.45
C CYS A 88 34.87 9.85 -41.60
N GLY A 89 35.50 8.91 -40.88
CA GLY A 89 35.06 7.51 -40.78
C GLY A 89 36.08 6.60 -40.08
N TYR A 90 35.81 5.30 -40.01
CA TYR A 90 36.71 4.31 -39.38
C TYR A 90 37.18 3.20 -40.34
N GLY A 91 38.21 2.46 -39.91
CA GLY A 91 38.78 1.34 -40.65
C GLY A 91 39.67 1.77 -41.84
N PRO A 92 40.22 0.81 -42.61
CA PRO A 92 41.32 1.04 -43.55
C PRO A 92 41.08 2.07 -44.66
N LYS A 93 39.82 2.40 -44.99
CA LYS A 93 39.45 3.43 -45.97
C LYS A 93 39.70 4.86 -45.45
N TYR A 94 39.60 5.06 -44.13
CA TYR A 94 39.67 6.38 -43.49
C TYR A 94 40.91 6.52 -42.60
N CYS A 95 41.25 5.47 -41.85
CA CYS A 95 42.43 5.39 -40.98
C CYS A 95 43.71 4.95 -41.70
N GLY A 96 43.59 4.48 -42.95
CA GLY A 96 44.71 3.94 -43.73
C GLY A 96 45.63 4.98 -44.36
N GLY A 97 46.44 4.54 -45.32
CA GLY A 97 47.41 5.38 -46.02
C GLY A 97 46.77 6.61 -46.68
N GLY A 98 47.22 7.79 -46.29
CA GLY A 98 46.67 9.07 -46.73
C GLY A 98 45.68 9.73 -45.76
N CYS A 99 45.38 9.10 -44.62
CA CYS A 99 44.70 9.75 -43.50
C CYS A 99 45.37 11.08 -43.09
N LEU A 100 44.57 12.08 -42.76
CA LEU A 100 44.98 13.46 -42.51
C LEU A 100 45.06 13.82 -41.01
N SER A 101 44.25 13.18 -40.17
CA SER A 101 44.19 13.38 -38.71
C SER A 101 43.40 12.23 -38.04
N GLN A 102 43.64 12.00 -36.73
CA GLN A 102 42.99 10.93 -35.92
C GLN A 102 43.19 9.49 -36.47
N CYS A 103 44.31 9.21 -37.14
CA CYS A 103 44.50 7.99 -37.94
C CYS A 103 44.57 6.68 -37.16
N ASP A 104 44.81 6.72 -35.84
CA ASP A 104 44.81 5.53 -34.97
C ASP A 104 43.43 5.29 -34.31
N ALA A 105 42.39 6.04 -34.67
CA ALA A 105 41.07 5.91 -34.06
C ALA A 105 40.36 4.61 -34.47
N THR A 106 40.01 3.80 -33.47
CA THR A 106 39.19 2.59 -33.64
C THR A 106 37.71 2.94 -33.67
N ALA A 107 36.93 2.10 -34.36
CA ALA A 107 35.48 2.23 -34.40
C ALA A 107 34.81 2.00 -33.03
N GLU A 108 33.56 2.40 -32.90
CA GLU A 108 32.73 2.12 -31.72
C GLU A 108 32.36 0.64 -31.64
N CYS A 109 32.13 0.01 -32.79
CA CYS A 109 31.63 -1.36 -32.91
C CYS A 109 32.17 -2.13 -34.14
N GLY A 110 32.01 -3.45 -34.11
CA GLY A 110 32.31 -4.35 -35.23
C GLY A 110 33.80 -4.59 -35.47
N LYS A 111 34.15 -5.03 -36.70
CA LYS A 111 35.49 -5.53 -37.07
C LYS A 111 36.63 -4.49 -37.04
N PHE A 112 36.33 -3.22 -36.74
CA PHE A 112 37.29 -2.11 -36.67
C PHE A 112 37.33 -1.44 -35.28
N ALA A 113 36.60 -1.96 -34.30
CA ALA A 113 36.69 -1.51 -32.92
C ALA A 113 38.00 -2.01 -32.25
N SER A 114 38.32 -1.44 -31.09
CA SER A 114 39.50 -1.84 -30.29
C SER A 114 39.44 -3.31 -29.85
N GLU A 115 38.24 -3.81 -29.59
CA GLU A 115 37.90 -5.21 -29.46
C GLU A 115 37.13 -5.65 -30.71
N PRO A 116 37.65 -6.58 -31.54
CA PRO A 116 36.95 -7.05 -32.72
C PRO A 116 35.56 -7.60 -32.39
N ASP A 117 34.59 -7.30 -33.25
CA ASP A 117 33.19 -7.70 -33.14
C ASP A 117 32.46 -7.17 -31.89
N LYS A 118 33.01 -6.17 -31.21
CA LYS A 118 32.33 -5.40 -30.15
C LYS A 118 30.96 -4.92 -30.62
N LYS A 119 29.93 -5.19 -29.82
CA LYS A 119 28.56 -4.73 -30.06
C LYS A 119 28.36 -3.28 -29.60
N CYS A 120 27.36 -2.64 -30.20
CA CYS A 120 26.83 -1.36 -29.72
C CYS A 120 26.13 -1.49 -28.36
N PRO A 121 26.17 -0.44 -27.51
CA PRO A 121 25.31 -0.34 -26.34
C PRO A 121 23.82 -0.50 -26.70
N LEU A 122 23.03 -1.05 -25.78
CA LEU A 122 21.60 -1.39 -25.97
C LEU A 122 21.30 -2.24 -27.21
N ASN A 123 22.29 -2.95 -27.77
CA ASN A 123 22.16 -3.73 -29.01
C ASN A 123 21.53 -2.93 -30.18
N VAL A 124 21.83 -1.64 -30.31
CA VAL A 124 21.50 -0.89 -31.55
C VAL A 124 22.34 -1.40 -32.73
N CYS A 125 21.98 -1.00 -33.96
CA CYS A 125 22.64 -1.47 -35.17
C CYS A 125 24.08 -0.95 -35.25
N CYS A 126 25.02 -1.85 -35.54
CA CYS A 126 26.41 -1.48 -35.84
C CYS A 126 26.58 -1.28 -37.34
N SER A 127 26.73 -0.04 -37.80
CA SER A 127 26.80 0.28 -39.23
C SER A 127 28.01 -0.38 -39.92
N GLN A 128 27.98 -0.44 -41.26
CA GLN A 128 29.10 -0.96 -42.07
C GLN A 128 30.46 -0.26 -41.82
N PHE A 129 30.41 0.97 -41.28
CA PHE A 129 31.56 1.81 -40.93
C PHE A 129 31.91 1.77 -39.44
N GLY A 130 31.15 1.05 -38.60
CA GLY A 130 31.45 0.86 -37.17
C GLY A 130 30.98 2.01 -36.25
N PHE A 131 29.89 2.69 -36.63
CA PHE A 131 29.15 3.61 -35.76
C PHE A 131 27.87 2.94 -35.25
N CYS A 132 27.41 3.29 -34.05
CA CYS A 132 26.16 2.78 -33.48
C CYS A 132 24.96 3.70 -33.74
N GLY A 133 23.80 3.13 -34.07
CA GLY A 133 22.57 3.89 -34.29
C GLY A 133 21.35 3.01 -34.63
N THR A 134 20.20 3.65 -34.87
CA THR A 134 18.91 2.98 -35.07
C THR A 134 18.19 3.33 -36.38
N THR A 135 18.73 4.23 -37.21
CA THR A 135 18.15 4.56 -38.52
C THR A 135 18.65 3.63 -39.62
N GLU A 136 18.00 3.68 -40.79
CA GLU A 136 18.34 2.90 -41.99
C GLU A 136 19.84 2.96 -42.36
N ASP A 137 20.49 4.12 -42.22
CA ASP A 137 21.94 4.30 -42.46
C ASP A 137 22.86 3.42 -41.57
N PHE A 138 22.34 2.96 -40.42
CA PHE A 138 23.06 2.09 -39.47
C PHE A 138 22.62 0.62 -39.57
N CYS A 139 21.38 0.39 -40.02
CA CYS A 139 20.74 -0.93 -40.10
C CYS A 139 20.69 -1.51 -41.53
N ASP A 140 21.43 -0.95 -42.49
CA ASP A 140 21.44 -1.39 -43.90
C ASP A 140 21.93 -2.85 -44.09
N ASP A 141 21.77 -3.41 -45.30
CA ASP A 141 22.24 -4.76 -45.70
C ASP A 141 23.74 -5.02 -45.43
N LYS A 142 24.52 -4.02 -45.03
CA LYS A 142 25.97 -4.06 -44.77
C LYS A 142 26.31 -3.79 -43.31
N CYS A 143 25.31 -3.60 -42.45
CA CYS A 143 25.43 -3.58 -41.00
C CYS A 143 26.13 -4.86 -40.49
N GLN A 144 26.86 -4.72 -39.39
CA GLN A 144 27.76 -5.73 -38.85
C GLN A 144 27.14 -6.55 -37.71
N SER A 145 26.21 -5.96 -36.94
CA SER A 145 25.49 -6.65 -35.86
C SER A 145 24.21 -5.92 -35.43
N ASN A 146 23.24 -6.69 -34.92
CA ASN A 146 21.93 -6.22 -34.44
C ASN A 146 21.10 -5.41 -35.46
N CYS A 147 21.20 -5.79 -36.74
CA CYS A 147 20.75 -5.01 -37.91
C CYS A 147 19.23 -4.92 -38.13
N GLU A 148 18.43 -5.29 -37.15
CA GLU A 148 16.98 -5.08 -37.19
C GLU A 148 16.69 -3.61 -36.86
N GLN A 149 16.04 -2.89 -37.78
CA GLN A 149 15.77 -1.45 -37.59
C GLN A 149 14.66 -1.20 -36.57
N HIS A 150 13.53 -1.92 -36.68
CA HIS A 150 12.34 -1.75 -35.85
C HIS A 150 11.95 -3.07 -35.18
N PRO A 151 12.65 -3.48 -34.10
CA PRO A 151 12.42 -4.76 -33.44
C PRO A 151 11.07 -4.80 -32.72
N THR A 152 10.36 -5.92 -32.84
CA THR A 152 9.07 -6.14 -32.18
C THR A 152 9.25 -6.49 -30.69
N PRO A 153 8.29 -6.13 -29.81
CA PRO A 153 8.32 -6.55 -28.41
C PRO A 153 8.36 -8.08 -28.28
N PRO A 154 9.13 -8.64 -27.32
CA PRO A 154 9.33 -10.09 -27.21
C PRO A 154 8.10 -10.89 -26.74
N GLY A 155 7.01 -10.20 -26.34
CA GLY A 155 5.72 -10.80 -26.03
C GLY A 155 4.55 -9.97 -26.58
N GLY A 156 3.73 -10.56 -27.45
CA GLY A 156 2.57 -9.89 -28.07
C GLY A 156 1.31 -9.88 -27.19
N GLY A 157 1.44 -9.42 -25.94
CA GLY A 157 0.36 -9.46 -24.95
C GLY A 157 -0.66 -8.32 -25.08
N THR A 158 -1.90 -8.57 -24.63
CA THR A 158 -2.84 -7.48 -24.31
C THR A 158 -2.43 -6.85 -22.98
N GLY A 159 -1.89 -5.63 -23.04
CA GLY A 159 -1.39 -4.92 -21.86
C GLY A 159 -2.49 -4.58 -20.85
N LYS A 160 -2.05 -4.30 -19.63
CA LYS A 160 -2.91 -3.93 -18.50
C LYS A 160 -2.38 -2.64 -17.88
N VAL A 161 -2.35 -1.56 -18.65
CA VAL A 161 -1.66 -0.32 -18.23
C VAL A 161 -2.26 0.35 -16.98
N PHE A 162 -3.43 -0.11 -16.50
CA PHE A 162 -4.02 0.33 -15.22
C PHE A 162 -4.04 -0.73 -14.10
N GLU A 163 -3.43 -1.92 -14.30
CA GLU A 163 -3.19 -2.87 -13.19
C GLU A 163 -2.16 -2.32 -12.19
N LYS A 164 -1.28 -1.42 -12.65
CA LYS A 164 -0.44 -0.57 -11.80
C LYS A 164 -0.63 0.88 -12.26
N VAL A 165 -1.07 1.75 -11.36
CA VAL A 165 -1.11 3.20 -11.54
C VAL A 165 -0.31 3.81 -10.39
N ILE A 166 0.87 4.35 -10.72
CA ILE A 166 1.88 4.80 -9.77
C ILE A 166 1.88 6.33 -9.76
N GLY A 167 1.39 6.93 -8.67
CA GLY A 167 1.40 8.38 -8.48
C GLY A 167 2.64 8.84 -7.75
N TYR A 168 3.51 9.61 -8.39
CA TYR A 168 4.61 10.29 -7.68
C TYR A 168 4.03 11.49 -6.92
N TYR A 169 4.47 11.66 -5.67
CA TYR A 169 4.12 12.80 -4.83
C TYR A 169 5.36 13.64 -4.55
N GLU A 170 5.37 14.87 -5.05
CA GLU A 170 6.42 15.83 -4.75
C GLU A 170 6.40 16.17 -3.24
N SER A 171 7.41 15.74 -2.48
CA SER A 171 7.52 16.00 -1.04
C SER A 171 7.68 17.48 -0.71
N TRP A 172 8.09 18.28 -1.70
CA TRP A 172 8.08 19.74 -1.64
C TRP A 172 6.69 20.37 -1.83
N SER A 173 5.67 19.59 -2.20
CA SER A 173 4.29 20.07 -2.36
C SER A 173 3.67 20.53 -1.04
N ASP A 174 3.97 19.87 0.10
CA ASP A 174 3.55 20.37 1.43
C ASP A 174 4.21 21.72 1.79
N ARG A 175 5.23 22.21 1.06
CA ARG A 175 5.79 23.56 1.28
C ARG A 175 5.53 24.56 0.13
N LYS A 176 4.75 24.20 -0.90
CA LYS A 176 4.27 25.16 -1.92
C LYS A 176 3.41 26.26 -1.25
N LEU A 177 3.46 27.48 -1.77
CA LEU A 177 2.68 28.63 -1.25
C LEU A 177 1.27 28.75 -1.87
N CYS A 178 1.08 28.20 -3.06
CA CYS A 178 -0.21 28.02 -3.73
C CYS A 178 -0.21 26.70 -4.50
N HIS A 179 -1.39 26.12 -4.71
CA HIS A 179 -1.59 24.70 -5.04
C HIS A 179 -0.69 23.77 -4.18
N LYS A 180 -0.81 23.93 -2.86
CA LYS A 180 -0.20 23.04 -1.87
C LYS A 180 -1.05 21.79 -1.75
N VAL A 181 -0.43 20.63 -1.96
CA VAL A 181 -1.06 19.31 -1.87
C VAL A 181 -0.36 18.50 -0.79
N LYS A 182 -1.13 17.88 0.10
CA LYS A 182 -0.64 16.88 1.08
C LYS A 182 -0.80 15.47 0.53
N PRO A 183 -0.13 14.45 1.12
CA PRO A 183 -0.40 13.06 0.76
C PRO A 183 -1.90 12.71 0.88
N THR A 184 -2.59 13.24 1.89
CA THR A 184 -4.03 13.03 2.14
C THR A 184 -4.96 13.65 1.09
N ASP A 185 -4.42 14.48 0.21
CA ASP A 185 -5.15 15.24 -0.80
C ASP A 185 -4.97 14.61 -2.20
N LEU A 186 -4.04 13.65 -2.35
CA LEU A 186 -3.86 12.82 -3.55
C LEU A 186 -5.07 11.92 -3.80
N PRO A 187 -5.50 11.67 -5.05
CA PRO A 187 -6.71 10.90 -5.36
C PRO A 187 -6.51 9.38 -5.27
N LEU A 188 -6.73 8.78 -4.10
CA LEU A 188 -6.42 7.36 -3.87
C LEU A 188 -7.32 6.38 -4.66
N ASP A 189 -8.50 6.82 -5.13
CA ASP A 189 -9.33 6.04 -6.06
C ASP A 189 -8.66 5.85 -7.45
N ALA A 190 -7.76 6.75 -7.84
CA ALA A 190 -7.01 6.65 -9.10
C ALA A 190 -5.73 5.79 -8.99
N LEU A 191 -5.14 5.70 -7.80
CA LEU A 191 -3.78 5.18 -7.60
C LEU A 191 -3.77 3.76 -7.01
N THR A 192 -2.82 2.94 -7.43
CA THR A 192 -2.51 1.65 -6.78
C THR A 192 -1.20 1.72 -5.99
N HIS A 193 -0.27 2.57 -6.42
CA HIS A 193 0.98 2.85 -5.71
C HIS A 193 1.14 4.37 -5.54
N VAL A 194 1.71 4.82 -4.41
CA VAL A 194 2.19 6.19 -4.22
C VAL A 194 3.69 6.18 -3.98
N ASN A 195 4.45 6.90 -4.82
CA ASN A 195 5.88 7.05 -4.68
C ASN A 195 6.21 8.40 -4.01
N TYR A 196 6.79 8.37 -2.82
CA TYR A 196 7.28 9.57 -2.14
C TYR A 196 8.54 10.11 -2.85
N ALA A 197 8.44 11.27 -3.49
CA ALA A 197 9.51 11.86 -4.30
C ALA A 197 10.01 13.19 -3.69
N PHE A 198 11.15 13.28 -3.00
CA PHE A 198 12.18 12.25 -2.80
C PHE A 198 12.68 12.20 -1.37
N ALA A 199 13.14 11.02 -0.97
CA ALA A 199 14.14 10.87 0.08
C ALA A 199 15.55 10.94 -0.54
N TYR A 200 16.53 11.43 0.23
CA TYR A 200 17.94 11.48 -0.16
C TYR A 200 18.75 10.47 0.66
N ILE A 201 19.99 10.24 0.26
CA ILE A 201 20.97 9.44 1.00
C ILE A 201 21.99 10.39 1.62
N ASP A 202 22.24 10.26 2.93
CA ASP A 202 23.30 10.99 3.61
C ASP A 202 24.70 10.51 3.13
N PRO A 203 25.61 11.41 2.68
CA PRO A 203 26.89 11.01 2.07
C PRO A 203 27.88 10.29 2.98
N ASP A 204 27.79 10.48 4.31
CA ASP A 204 28.75 9.95 5.29
C ASP A 204 28.25 8.64 5.93
N SER A 205 26.97 8.56 6.27
CA SER A 205 26.35 7.43 6.98
C SER A 205 25.63 6.43 6.06
N TYR A 206 25.26 6.85 4.85
CA TYR A 206 24.34 6.15 3.95
C TYR A 206 22.97 5.86 4.55
N GLU A 207 22.53 6.67 5.53
CA GLU A 207 21.15 6.66 6.02
C GLU A 207 20.21 7.37 5.03
N VAL A 208 18.94 6.96 5.03
CA VAL A 208 17.89 7.58 4.20
C VAL A 208 17.30 8.76 4.97
N VAL A 209 17.33 9.95 4.35
CA VAL A 209 17.00 11.24 4.96
C VAL A 209 16.01 12.02 4.08
N THR A 210 15.45 13.11 4.59
CA THR A 210 14.67 14.04 3.74
C THR A 210 15.57 14.73 2.72
N MET A 211 15.03 15.08 1.54
CA MET A 211 15.79 15.77 0.50
C MET A 211 16.43 17.10 0.93
N ASP A 212 15.83 17.75 1.93
CA ASP A 212 16.36 18.96 2.55
C ASP A 212 15.82 19.13 3.98
N THR A 213 16.31 20.16 4.68
CA THR A 213 15.96 20.50 6.07
C THR A 213 14.66 21.30 6.23
N SER A 214 13.99 21.69 5.13
CA SER A 214 12.67 22.33 5.14
C SER A 214 11.53 21.31 4.99
N THR A 215 11.83 20.13 4.47
CA THR A 215 10.96 18.96 4.38
C THR A 215 10.75 18.37 5.79
N PRO A 216 9.52 18.25 6.31
CA PRO A 216 9.29 17.60 7.59
C PRO A 216 9.57 16.10 7.51
N GLY A 217 10.39 15.55 8.42
CA GLY A 217 10.62 14.10 8.50
C GLY A 217 9.35 13.28 8.79
N SER A 218 8.31 13.89 9.38
CA SER A 218 7.00 13.25 9.53
C SER A 218 6.26 13.04 8.22
N LEU A 219 6.68 13.70 7.12
CA LEU A 219 6.00 13.58 5.83
C LEU A 219 6.14 12.16 5.25
N PHE A 220 7.14 11.39 5.67
CA PHE A 220 7.22 9.95 5.41
C PHE A 220 6.00 9.22 6.01
N ASP A 221 5.75 9.40 7.32
CA ASP A 221 4.63 8.78 8.04
C ASP A 221 3.26 9.32 7.56
N ASP A 222 3.17 10.63 7.28
CA ASP A 222 1.98 11.27 6.70
C ASP A 222 1.68 10.74 5.26
N THR A 223 2.62 10.05 4.61
CA THR A 223 2.42 9.41 3.30
C THR A 223 2.13 7.91 3.42
N THR A 224 2.82 7.17 4.28
CA THR A 224 2.53 5.73 4.48
C THR A 224 1.20 5.49 5.18
N ILE A 225 0.68 6.46 5.93
CA ILE A 225 -0.68 6.42 6.52
C ILE A 225 -1.81 6.40 5.47
N LEU A 226 -1.54 6.70 4.19
CA LEU A 226 -2.55 6.60 3.13
C LEU A 226 -3.13 5.19 2.99
N LYS A 227 -2.38 4.16 3.39
CA LYS A 227 -2.84 2.77 3.48
C LYS A 227 -3.93 2.53 4.52
N GLN A 228 -4.13 3.46 5.46
CA GLN A 228 -5.29 3.45 6.36
C GLN A 228 -6.57 4.01 5.70
N ILE A 229 -6.43 4.79 4.63
CA ILE A 229 -7.54 5.32 3.83
C ILE A 229 -7.89 4.33 2.70
N LYS A 230 -6.87 3.74 2.08
CA LYS A 230 -7.00 2.72 1.03
C LYS A 230 -6.12 1.49 1.35
N PRO A 231 -6.68 0.40 1.93
CA PRO A 231 -5.91 -0.76 2.39
C PRO A 231 -5.22 -1.60 1.31
N ASP A 232 -5.60 -1.41 0.04
CA ASP A 232 -5.01 -2.03 -1.16
C ASP A 232 -3.99 -1.12 -1.88
N LEU A 233 -3.66 0.04 -1.29
CA LEU A 233 -2.61 0.94 -1.79
C LEU A 233 -1.24 0.48 -1.29
N GLU A 234 -0.24 0.44 -2.18
CA GLU A 234 1.16 0.38 -1.79
C GLU A 234 1.77 1.79 -1.71
N VAL A 235 2.68 2.01 -0.76
CA VAL A 235 3.40 3.29 -0.60
C VAL A 235 4.89 3.02 -0.59
N TRP A 236 5.60 3.58 -1.57
CA TRP A 236 7.01 3.35 -1.85
C TRP A 236 7.82 4.63 -1.65
N VAL A 237 9.12 4.50 -1.39
CA VAL A 237 10.03 5.65 -1.29
C VAL A 237 10.89 5.75 -2.55
N SER A 238 10.77 6.86 -3.29
CA SER A 238 11.71 7.19 -4.36
C SER A 238 12.93 7.89 -3.77
N ILE A 239 14.11 7.39 -4.14
CA ILE A 239 15.40 7.91 -3.68
C ILE A 239 16.18 8.43 -4.89
N GLY A 240 16.60 9.70 -4.83
CA GLY A 240 17.35 10.37 -5.89
C GLY A 240 16.60 11.53 -6.55
N GLY A 241 16.42 11.44 -7.87
CA GLY A 241 15.84 12.48 -8.72
C GLY A 241 16.84 13.55 -9.16
N TRP A 242 16.40 14.43 -10.06
CA TRP A 242 17.28 15.35 -10.78
C TRP A 242 18.19 16.19 -9.87
N THR A 243 17.64 16.81 -8.83
CA THR A 243 18.42 17.67 -7.92
C THR A 243 19.32 16.92 -6.95
N PHE A 244 19.24 15.58 -6.87
CA PHE A 244 20.21 14.75 -6.13
C PHE A 244 21.53 14.63 -6.90
N SER A 245 21.45 14.59 -8.24
CA SER A 245 22.59 14.32 -9.13
C SER A 245 23.22 15.59 -9.74
N ASP A 246 22.84 16.77 -9.24
CA ASP A 246 23.29 18.06 -9.74
C ASP A 246 24.78 18.34 -9.48
N ASP A 247 25.40 19.04 -10.43
CA ASP A 247 26.85 19.26 -10.50
C ASP A 247 27.44 19.97 -9.28
N ASN A 248 28.52 19.38 -8.73
CA ASN A 248 29.26 19.88 -7.57
C ASN A 248 28.46 19.84 -6.24
N THR A 249 27.36 19.09 -6.17
CA THR A 249 26.66 18.81 -4.91
C THR A 249 27.35 17.71 -4.09
N ALA A 250 27.05 17.63 -2.80
CA ALA A 250 27.54 16.55 -1.93
C ALA A 250 26.86 15.20 -2.22
N THR A 251 25.69 15.21 -2.86
CA THR A 251 24.88 14.02 -3.19
C THR A 251 25.24 13.39 -4.52
N GLN A 252 25.70 14.17 -5.51
CA GLN A 252 26.06 13.69 -6.85
C GLN A 252 26.91 12.40 -6.89
N PRO A 253 28.01 12.24 -6.12
CA PRO A 253 28.81 11.02 -6.19
C PRO A 253 28.19 9.82 -5.45
N VAL A 254 27.18 10.02 -4.59
CA VAL A 254 26.78 9.05 -3.55
C VAL A 254 26.26 7.75 -4.14
N PHE A 255 25.45 7.76 -5.19
CA PHE A 255 25.00 6.53 -5.85
C PHE A 255 26.16 5.72 -6.42
N GLY A 256 27.08 6.34 -7.18
CA GLY A 256 28.23 5.66 -7.77
C GLY A 256 29.20 5.13 -6.70
N ASP A 257 29.42 5.90 -5.63
CA ASP A 257 30.24 5.51 -4.50
C ASP A 257 29.67 4.34 -3.71
N ILE A 258 28.35 4.32 -3.46
CA ILE A 258 27.65 3.18 -2.85
C ILE A 258 27.71 1.98 -3.78
N ALA A 259 27.35 2.16 -5.05
CA ALA A 259 27.25 1.09 -6.04
C ALA A 259 28.59 0.39 -6.29
N GLU A 260 29.72 1.10 -6.22
CA GLU A 260 31.08 0.54 -6.37
C GLU A 260 31.47 -0.42 -5.23
N SER A 261 31.30 0.00 -3.97
CA SER A 261 31.85 -0.74 -2.82
C SER A 261 30.86 -1.72 -2.22
N SER A 262 31.23 -3.01 -2.16
CA SER A 262 30.39 -4.06 -1.56
C SER A 262 30.01 -3.80 -0.11
N SER A 263 30.88 -3.16 0.69
CA SER A 263 30.55 -2.77 2.06
C SER A 263 29.54 -1.62 2.11
N LYS A 264 29.69 -0.61 1.23
CA LYS A 264 28.74 0.51 1.15
C LYS A 264 27.37 0.04 0.63
N ARG A 265 27.32 -0.84 -0.39
CA ARG A 265 26.08 -1.48 -0.87
C ARG A 265 25.34 -2.19 0.27
N GLN A 266 26.03 -2.98 1.09
CA GLN A 266 25.41 -3.71 2.20
C GLN A 266 24.99 -2.77 3.35
N GLN A 267 25.78 -1.74 3.65
CA GLN A 267 25.42 -0.72 4.65
C GLN A 267 24.14 0.03 4.24
N PHE A 268 24.08 0.54 3.00
CA PHE A 268 22.90 1.18 2.45
C PHE A 268 21.69 0.24 2.43
N ALA A 269 21.86 -1.02 2.01
CA ALA A 269 20.78 -2.00 2.00
C ALA A 269 20.19 -2.26 3.40
N ASN A 270 21.04 -2.34 4.43
CA ASN A 270 20.60 -2.49 5.83
C ASN A 270 19.87 -1.24 6.32
N ASN A 271 20.41 -0.05 6.04
CA ASN A 271 19.83 1.24 6.42
C ASN A 271 18.47 1.46 5.76
N LEU A 272 18.33 1.06 4.49
CA LEU A 272 17.08 1.17 3.73
C LEU A 272 16.00 0.20 4.23
N VAL A 273 16.34 -1.06 4.55
CA VAL A 273 15.40 -1.98 5.23
C VAL A 273 14.95 -1.39 6.57
N HIS A 274 15.86 -0.82 7.36
CA HIS A 274 15.51 -0.17 8.62
C HIS A 274 14.56 1.02 8.41
N PHE A 275 14.86 1.89 7.43
CA PHE A 275 14.03 3.05 7.08
C PHE A 275 12.62 2.65 6.61
N MET A 276 12.52 1.70 5.67
CA MET A 276 11.23 1.22 5.16
C MET A 276 10.41 0.55 6.27
N SER A 277 11.06 -0.24 7.15
CA SER A 277 10.41 -0.83 8.32
C SER A 277 10.02 0.20 9.39
N GLN A 278 10.75 1.31 9.52
CA GLN A 278 10.48 2.36 10.51
C GLN A 278 9.23 3.18 10.13
N HIS A 279 9.12 3.57 8.86
CA HIS A 279 8.04 4.41 8.35
C HIS A 279 6.88 3.63 7.71
N GLY A 280 7.07 2.34 7.43
CA GLY A 280 6.04 1.47 6.85
C GLY A 280 5.88 1.60 5.34
N PHE A 281 6.97 1.78 4.60
CA PHE A 281 6.98 1.70 3.13
C PHE A 281 6.96 0.23 2.66
N ASP A 282 6.36 -0.04 1.50
CA ASP A 282 6.27 -1.40 0.90
C ASP A 282 7.39 -1.67 -0.12
N GLY A 283 8.11 -0.64 -0.58
CA GLY A 283 9.23 -0.81 -1.50
C GLY A 283 10.04 0.46 -1.71
N VAL A 284 11.13 0.31 -2.48
CA VAL A 284 12.02 1.41 -2.89
C VAL A 284 11.99 1.58 -4.41
N ASP A 285 12.02 2.83 -4.85
CA ASP A 285 12.29 3.21 -6.23
C ASP A 285 13.63 3.97 -6.29
N LEU A 286 14.55 3.53 -7.15
CA LEU A 286 15.85 4.18 -7.31
C LEU A 286 15.89 5.04 -8.58
N ASP A 287 15.95 6.36 -8.37
CA ASP A 287 15.94 7.38 -9.41
C ASP A 287 17.31 8.06 -9.51
N TRP A 288 18.28 7.31 -10.05
CA TRP A 288 19.64 7.80 -10.27
C TRP A 288 19.72 8.45 -11.66
N GLU A 289 19.94 9.77 -11.70
CA GLU A 289 19.89 10.60 -12.91
C GLU A 289 21.25 11.22 -13.32
N TYR A 290 22.22 10.51 -13.89
CA TYR A 290 22.18 9.12 -14.38
C TYR A 290 23.51 8.40 -14.12
N PRO A 291 23.51 7.06 -13.96
CA PRO A 291 24.75 6.26 -13.95
C PRO A 291 25.55 6.47 -15.25
N GLY A 292 26.88 6.36 -15.16
CA GLY A 292 27.78 6.31 -16.32
C GLY A 292 28.01 7.64 -17.07
N THR A 293 27.08 8.60 -17.01
CA THR A 293 27.16 9.84 -17.81
C THR A 293 27.97 10.94 -17.10
N PRO A 294 29.10 11.43 -17.65
CA PRO A 294 29.99 12.36 -16.93
C PRO A 294 29.38 13.72 -16.61
N ASP A 295 28.42 14.16 -17.42
CA ASP A 295 27.61 15.38 -17.28
C ASP A 295 26.58 15.33 -16.14
N ARG A 296 26.52 14.21 -15.41
CA ARG A 296 25.80 14.04 -14.14
C ARG A 296 26.67 13.38 -13.06
N GLY A 297 27.99 13.43 -13.22
CA GLY A 297 28.96 12.85 -12.28
C GLY A 297 29.15 11.32 -12.37
N GLY A 298 28.49 10.66 -13.33
CA GLY A 298 28.57 9.22 -13.56
C GLY A 298 29.92 8.76 -14.13
N ARG A 299 30.21 7.47 -13.96
CA ARG A 299 31.49 6.80 -14.27
C ARG A 299 31.20 5.51 -15.06
N GLU A 300 31.96 5.17 -16.09
CA GLU A 300 31.71 4.00 -16.98
C GLU A 300 31.41 2.67 -16.23
N ARG A 301 32.09 2.43 -15.10
CA ARG A 301 31.88 1.26 -14.22
C ARG A 301 30.50 1.18 -13.54
N ASP A 302 29.74 2.26 -13.53
CA ASP A 302 28.45 2.36 -12.84
C ASP A 302 27.42 1.38 -13.41
N THR A 303 27.51 1.05 -14.70
CA THR A 303 26.65 0.10 -15.41
C THR A 303 26.59 -1.28 -14.76
N ASP A 304 27.73 -1.85 -14.35
CA ASP A 304 27.78 -3.15 -13.66
C ASP A 304 27.66 -3.02 -12.13
N ASN A 305 28.09 -1.87 -11.59
CA ASN A 305 27.93 -1.56 -10.17
C ASN A 305 26.45 -1.38 -9.77
N TYR A 306 25.61 -0.82 -10.65
CA TYR A 306 24.17 -0.64 -10.38
C TYR A 306 23.43 -1.99 -10.36
N VAL A 307 23.78 -2.92 -11.26
CA VAL A 307 23.33 -4.32 -11.17
C VAL A 307 23.75 -4.94 -9.84
N SER A 308 24.98 -4.68 -9.40
CA SER A 308 25.50 -5.15 -8.11
C SER A 308 24.78 -4.52 -6.91
N LEU A 309 24.29 -3.27 -7.02
CA LEU A 309 23.46 -2.60 -6.02
C LEU A 309 22.07 -3.23 -5.92
N LEU A 310 21.33 -3.34 -7.04
CA LEU A 310 20.00 -3.97 -7.05
C LEU A 310 20.05 -5.42 -6.55
N LYS A 311 21.10 -6.17 -6.92
CA LYS A 311 21.37 -7.50 -6.36
C LYS A 311 21.53 -7.47 -4.83
N THR A 312 22.35 -6.57 -4.30
CA THR A 312 22.62 -6.48 -2.86
C THR A 312 21.36 -6.09 -2.08
N LEU A 313 20.53 -5.21 -2.66
CA LEU A 313 19.23 -4.83 -2.12
C LEU A 313 18.27 -6.02 -2.06
N ARG A 314 18.02 -6.70 -3.20
CA ARG A 314 17.13 -7.87 -3.26
C ARG A 314 17.56 -8.96 -2.26
N GLU A 315 18.85 -9.32 -2.29
CA GLU A 315 19.43 -10.28 -1.34
C GLU A 315 19.33 -9.85 0.15
N THR A 316 19.12 -8.58 0.46
CA THR A 316 18.97 -8.08 1.84
C THR A 316 17.49 -8.01 2.23
N PHE A 317 16.64 -7.60 1.29
CA PHE A 317 15.19 -7.50 1.46
C PHE A 317 14.60 -8.89 1.72
N ASP A 318 14.95 -9.88 0.90
CA ASP A 318 14.47 -11.27 1.03
C ASP A 318 14.92 -11.91 2.37
N LYS A 319 16.07 -11.49 2.91
CA LYS A 319 16.58 -11.93 4.23
C LYS A 319 15.92 -11.20 5.41
N SER A 320 15.26 -10.06 5.19
CA SER A 320 14.61 -9.27 6.25
C SER A 320 13.28 -9.88 6.73
N GLY A 321 12.63 -10.69 5.89
CA GLY A 321 11.27 -11.17 6.11
C GLY A 321 10.16 -10.18 5.70
N GLY A 322 10.50 -8.92 5.39
CA GLY A 322 9.59 -7.97 4.76
C GLY A 322 9.43 -8.24 3.26
N LYS A 323 8.20 -8.15 2.75
CA LYS A 323 7.90 -8.29 1.31
C LYS A 323 8.20 -7.01 0.54
N TYR A 324 9.46 -6.56 0.58
CA TYR A 324 9.83 -5.26 -0.01
C TYR A 324 10.04 -5.33 -1.52
N GLY A 325 9.41 -4.41 -2.24
CA GLY A 325 9.59 -4.18 -3.67
C GLY A 325 10.82 -3.34 -4.01
N ILE A 326 11.34 -3.49 -5.23
CA ILE A 326 12.46 -2.72 -5.80
C ILE A 326 12.11 -2.31 -7.23
N THR A 327 12.12 -1.02 -7.53
CA THR A 327 12.08 -0.49 -8.90
C THR A 327 13.29 0.40 -9.14
N PHE A 328 13.51 0.73 -10.40
CA PHE A 328 14.38 1.83 -10.78
C PHE A 328 13.69 2.65 -11.87
N THR A 329 13.97 3.95 -11.84
CA THR A 329 13.51 4.90 -12.85
C THR A 329 14.58 5.04 -13.93
N ALA A 330 14.15 5.10 -15.19
CA ALA A 330 15.03 4.99 -16.36
C ALA A 330 14.65 6.00 -17.46
N PRO A 331 15.63 6.68 -18.08
CA PRO A 331 15.40 7.68 -19.12
C PRO A 331 15.02 7.04 -20.45
N SER A 332 14.19 7.73 -21.24
CA SER A 332 13.83 7.30 -22.60
C SER A 332 14.90 7.58 -23.67
N SER A 333 15.90 8.42 -23.38
CA SER A 333 16.94 8.79 -24.35
C SER A 333 18.07 7.75 -24.42
N PHE A 334 18.50 7.40 -25.64
CA PHE A 334 19.62 6.48 -25.86
C PHE A 334 20.92 6.90 -25.14
N TRP A 335 21.20 8.21 -25.09
CA TRP A 335 22.45 8.74 -24.53
C TRP A 335 22.64 8.45 -23.03
N TYR A 336 21.55 8.45 -22.26
CA TYR A 336 21.58 8.09 -20.83
C TYR A 336 21.22 6.61 -20.61
N LEU A 337 20.21 6.07 -21.30
CA LEU A 337 19.75 4.69 -21.13
C LEU A 337 20.84 3.65 -21.42
N ARG A 338 21.80 3.97 -22.29
CA ARG A 338 22.93 3.07 -22.64
C ARG A 338 23.83 2.68 -21.47
N TRP A 339 23.78 3.41 -20.36
CA TRP A 339 24.51 3.09 -19.13
C TRP A 339 23.75 2.13 -18.20
N PHE A 340 22.50 1.77 -18.53
CA PHE A 340 21.69 0.83 -17.76
C PHE A 340 21.85 -0.57 -18.34
N ASN A 341 22.41 -1.51 -17.56
CA ASN A 341 22.47 -2.93 -17.92
C ASN A 341 21.10 -3.57 -17.67
N LEU A 342 20.09 -3.22 -18.48
CA LEU A 342 18.69 -3.59 -18.27
C LEU A 342 18.49 -5.11 -18.03
N PRO A 343 19.09 -6.04 -18.81
CA PRO A 343 18.94 -7.49 -18.56
C PRO A 343 19.67 -7.96 -17.30
N GLY A 344 20.60 -7.18 -16.74
CA GLY A 344 21.20 -7.38 -15.43
C GLY A 344 20.30 -6.86 -14.30
N MET A 345 19.73 -5.67 -14.46
CA MET A 345 18.92 -4.96 -13.46
C MET A 345 17.55 -5.62 -13.25
N MET A 346 16.86 -6.00 -14.33
CA MET A 346 15.52 -6.62 -14.30
C MET A 346 15.48 -8.03 -13.68
N LYS A 347 16.62 -8.58 -13.25
CA LYS A 347 16.71 -9.83 -12.47
C LYS A 347 16.45 -9.63 -10.97
N TYR A 348 16.47 -8.39 -10.50
CA TYR A 348 16.36 -8.04 -9.07
C TYR A 348 15.26 -7.00 -8.80
N ALA A 349 14.91 -6.20 -9.81
CA ALA A 349 13.81 -5.25 -9.78
C ALA A 349 12.47 -5.87 -10.24
N ASP A 350 11.38 -5.41 -9.63
CA ASP A 350 10.02 -5.88 -9.88
C ASP A 350 9.43 -5.32 -11.17
N TRP A 351 9.74 -4.07 -11.52
CA TRP A 351 9.55 -3.47 -12.85
C TRP A 351 10.48 -2.26 -13.05
N MET A 352 10.48 -1.69 -14.26
CA MET A 352 11.16 -0.43 -14.60
C MET A 352 10.15 0.69 -14.81
N ASN A 353 10.41 1.83 -14.19
CA ASN A 353 9.66 3.08 -14.35
C ASN A 353 10.27 3.89 -15.50
N PHE A 354 9.57 4.02 -16.64
CA PHE A 354 10.15 4.57 -17.87
C PHE A 354 9.73 6.02 -18.12
N MET A 355 10.69 6.95 -18.09
CA MET A 355 10.45 8.38 -18.23
C MET A 355 10.22 8.78 -19.69
N THR A 356 8.98 8.60 -20.14
CA THR A 356 8.50 8.91 -21.51
C THR A 356 7.97 10.34 -21.67
N TYR A 357 8.56 11.25 -20.91
CA TYR A 357 8.36 12.70 -20.89
C TYR A 357 9.72 13.40 -20.84
N ASP A 358 9.73 14.72 -21.02
CA ASP A 358 10.95 15.53 -21.16
C ASP A 358 11.89 15.08 -22.29
N LEU A 359 11.30 14.58 -23.37
CA LEU A 359 12.00 14.34 -24.64
C LEU A 359 12.60 15.63 -25.21
N HIS A 360 11.90 16.75 -24.97
CA HIS A 360 12.19 18.05 -25.54
C HIS A 360 12.00 19.19 -24.54
N GLY A 361 12.84 20.22 -24.67
CA GLY A 361 12.87 21.35 -23.74
C GLY A 361 13.88 22.42 -24.11
N THR A 362 14.05 23.41 -23.24
CA THR A 362 14.90 24.59 -23.50
C THR A 362 16.39 24.26 -23.66
N TRP A 363 16.81 23.09 -23.16
CA TRP A 363 18.14 22.51 -23.34
C TRP A 363 18.48 22.18 -24.79
N ASP A 364 17.49 21.98 -25.67
CA ASP A 364 17.71 21.63 -27.08
C ASP A 364 18.48 22.72 -27.85
N ALA A 365 18.45 23.97 -27.36
CA ALA A 365 19.28 25.06 -27.85
C ALA A 365 20.81 24.79 -27.80
N SER A 366 21.26 23.83 -26.99
CA SER A 366 22.68 23.46 -26.84
C SER A 366 23.10 22.19 -27.59
N ASN A 367 22.14 21.42 -28.12
CA ASN A 367 22.37 20.12 -28.77
C ASN A 367 22.08 20.19 -30.30
N PRO A 368 22.18 19.08 -31.07
CA PRO A 368 21.97 19.10 -32.52
C PRO A 368 20.55 19.52 -33.00
N ILE A 369 19.52 19.38 -32.16
CA ILE A 369 18.12 19.78 -32.44
C ILE A 369 18.04 21.30 -32.58
N GLY A 370 18.71 22.03 -31.70
CA GLY A 370 18.75 23.50 -31.69
C GLY A 370 17.51 24.14 -31.09
N SER A 371 17.43 25.47 -31.19
CA SER A 371 16.41 26.30 -30.53
C SER A 371 15.04 26.26 -31.25
N ILE A 372 14.44 25.07 -31.38
CA ILE A 372 13.09 24.87 -31.96
C ILE A 372 12.12 24.27 -30.91
N VAL A 373 10.86 24.70 -30.94
CA VAL A 373 9.82 24.16 -30.05
C VAL A 373 9.38 22.78 -30.53
N GLN A 374 9.21 21.84 -29.61
CA GLN A 374 8.86 20.45 -29.86
C GLN A 374 8.00 19.90 -28.70
N GLY A 375 7.30 18.78 -28.91
CA GLY A 375 6.46 18.16 -27.87
C GLY A 375 7.29 17.40 -26.82
N HIS A 376 7.18 17.75 -25.54
CA HIS A 376 7.97 17.09 -24.48
C HIS A 376 7.54 15.64 -24.21
N THR A 377 6.34 15.27 -24.64
CA THR A 377 5.86 13.89 -24.79
C THR A 377 5.50 13.70 -26.27
N ASN A 378 6.06 12.69 -26.94
CA ASN A 378 5.79 12.43 -28.35
C ASN A 378 5.70 10.91 -28.59
N LEU A 379 4.51 10.41 -28.94
CA LEU A 379 4.24 8.99 -29.13
C LEU A 379 4.98 8.38 -30.33
N THR A 380 5.53 9.16 -31.26
CA THR A 380 6.44 8.64 -32.31
C THR A 380 7.82 8.33 -31.73
N GLU A 381 8.34 9.19 -30.86
CA GLU A 381 9.64 9.03 -30.20
C GLU A 381 9.58 8.03 -29.04
N ILE A 382 8.47 7.98 -28.29
CA ILE A 382 8.23 6.98 -27.23
C ILE A 382 8.27 5.55 -27.82
N LYS A 383 7.78 5.34 -29.06
CA LYS A 383 7.93 4.05 -29.76
C LYS A 383 9.40 3.71 -29.97
N LEU A 384 10.18 4.64 -30.56
CA LEU A 384 11.62 4.48 -30.78
C LEU A 384 12.41 4.25 -29.47
N ALA A 385 11.99 4.90 -28.38
CA ALA A 385 12.55 4.68 -27.05
C ALA A 385 12.24 3.26 -26.54
N THR A 386 11.03 2.74 -26.72
CA THR A 386 10.71 1.33 -26.38
C THR A 386 11.41 0.31 -27.27
N GLU A 387 11.73 0.64 -28.52
CA GLU A 387 12.55 -0.25 -29.38
C GLU A 387 13.94 -0.49 -28.78
N LEU A 388 14.50 0.43 -28.00
CA LEU A 388 15.73 0.20 -27.23
C LEU A 388 15.54 -0.88 -26.15
N LEU A 389 14.34 -1.07 -25.63
CA LEU A 389 14.03 -2.11 -24.63
C LEU A 389 13.90 -3.48 -25.30
N TRP A 390 13.23 -3.55 -26.46
CA TRP A 390 13.06 -4.79 -27.22
C TRP A 390 14.40 -5.35 -27.74
N ARG A 391 15.35 -4.49 -28.10
CA ARG A 391 16.76 -4.87 -28.41
C ARG A 391 17.52 -5.55 -27.27
N ASN A 392 16.99 -5.49 -26.04
CA ASN A 392 17.60 -6.06 -24.85
C ASN A 392 16.68 -7.09 -24.18
N ASP A 393 15.76 -7.70 -24.96
CA ASP A 393 14.85 -8.76 -24.53
C ASP A 393 14.00 -8.41 -23.29
N ILE A 394 13.76 -7.12 -23.05
CA ILE A 394 12.96 -6.65 -21.92
C ILE A 394 11.48 -6.94 -22.19
N ALA A 395 10.83 -7.62 -21.25
CA ALA A 395 9.42 -8.01 -21.39
C ALA A 395 8.49 -6.79 -21.23
N PRO A 396 7.47 -6.58 -22.09
CA PRO A 396 6.59 -5.40 -22.04
C PRO A 396 5.88 -5.22 -20.68
N GLU A 397 5.46 -6.32 -20.06
CA GLU A 397 4.75 -6.33 -18.77
C GLU A 397 5.63 -5.92 -17.58
N LYS A 398 6.94 -5.81 -17.79
CA LYS A 398 7.94 -5.31 -16.83
C LYS A 398 8.26 -3.81 -17.01
N VAL A 399 7.61 -3.14 -17.95
CA VAL A 399 7.81 -1.71 -18.25
C VAL A 399 6.55 -0.91 -17.88
N VAL A 400 6.72 0.14 -17.09
CA VAL A 400 5.67 1.08 -16.70
C VAL A 400 5.85 2.40 -17.47
N LEU A 401 4.81 2.86 -18.15
CA LEU A 401 4.85 4.02 -19.05
C LEU A 401 4.63 5.34 -18.29
N GLY A 402 5.56 6.29 -18.42
CA GLY A 402 5.48 7.60 -17.77
C GLY A 402 4.57 8.61 -18.48
N PHE A 403 3.67 9.21 -17.73
CA PHE A 403 2.76 10.29 -18.12
C PHE A 403 3.08 11.56 -17.34
N GLY A 404 3.32 12.67 -18.05
CA GLY A 404 3.58 13.98 -17.44
C GLY A 404 2.28 14.74 -17.16
N PHE A 405 2.02 15.10 -15.90
CA PHE A 405 0.91 15.97 -15.49
C PHE A 405 1.36 17.45 -15.44
N TYR A 406 2.09 17.84 -16.47
CA TYR A 406 2.69 19.15 -16.68
C TYR A 406 2.95 19.33 -18.18
N GLY A 407 3.50 20.48 -18.57
CA GLY A 407 3.99 20.71 -19.93
C GLY A 407 5.31 21.48 -19.93
N ARG A 408 6.17 21.24 -20.93
CA ARG A 408 7.34 22.08 -21.20
C ARG A 408 6.98 23.20 -22.18
N SER A 409 7.51 24.39 -21.87
CA SER A 409 7.10 25.64 -22.51
C SER A 409 8.26 26.56 -22.87
N PHE A 410 8.02 27.44 -23.83
CA PHE A 410 9.04 28.24 -24.51
C PHE A 410 8.49 29.65 -24.80
N THR A 411 9.37 30.63 -24.93
CA THR A 411 9.04 31.92 -25.56
C THR A 411 9.45 31.86 -27.03
N LEU A 412 8.49 31.98 -27.95
CA LEU A 412 8.75 31.94 -29.39
C LEU A 412 9.67 33.11 -29.82
N ALA A 413 10.57 32.86 -30.76
CA ALA A 413 11.37 33.90 -31.40
C ALA A 413 10.61 34.62 -32.54
N ASP A 414 9.58 33.96 -33.08
CA ASP A 414 8.65 34.50 -34.07
C ASP A 414 7.22 34.04 -33.72
N SER A 415 6.41 34.94 -33.17
CA SER A 415 5.02 34.65 -32.76
C SER A 415 4.06 34.42 -33.94
N SER A 416 4.50 34.58 -35.19
CA SER A 416 3.75 34.11 -36.37
C SER A 416 3.95 32.62 -36.65
N CYS A 417 4.95 31.98 -36.01
CA CYS A 417 5.28 30.56 -36.15
C CYS A 417 4.93 29.82 -34.85
N SER A 418 3.83 29.04 -34.85
CA SER A 418 3.27 28.40 -33.65
C SER A 418 3.32 26.86 -33.63
N LYS A 419 3.96 26.23 -34.61
CA LYS A 419 4.03 24.76 -34.74
C LYS A 419 5.32 24.18 -34.12
N PRO A 420 5.36 22.86 -33.83
CA PRO A 420 6.62 22.12 -33.71
C PRO A 420 7.58 22.47 -34.86
N GLY A 421 8.87 22.63 -34.55
CA GLY A 421 9.90 23.13 -35.46
C GLY A 421 10.03 24.66 -35.57
N CYS A 422 9.13 25.45 -34.96
CA CYS A 422 9.27 26.92 -34.92
C CYS A 422 10.33 27.37 -33.90
N PRO A 423 11.06 28.47 -34.15
CA PRO A 423 12.19 28.86 -33.31
C PRO A 423 11.76 29.46 -31.96
N PHE A 424 12.50 29.15 -30.88
CA PHE A 424 12.35 29.78 -29.57
C PHE A 424 13.52 30.72 -29.23
N SER A 425 13.26 31.69 -28.35
CA SER A 425 14.23 32.63 -27.79
C SER A 425 14.69 32.26 -26.38
N GLY A 426 13.88 31.48 -25.66
CA GLY A 426 14.22 30.91 -24.35
C GLY A 426 13.06 30.12 -23.75
N ALA A 427 13.12 29.90 -22.44
CA ALA A 427 12.01 29.37 -21.64
C ALA A 427 10.76 30.27 -21.73
N SER A 428 9.58 29.74 -21.42
CA SER A 428 8.42 30.58 -21.13
C SER A 428 8.66 31.40 -19.86
N ASN A 429 7.84 32.44 -19.67
CA ASN A 429 7.63 33.05 -18.36
C ASN A 429 7.25 31.97 -17.31
N PRO A 430 7.66 32.13 -16.05
CA PRO A 430 7.31 31.19 -14.98
C PRO A 430 5.81 31.11 -14.68
N GLY A 431 5.33 29.91 -14.34
CA GLY A 431 3.96 29.72 -13.83
C GLY A 431 3.73 30.39 -12.48
N PRO A 432 2.48 30.83 -12.17
CA PRO A 432 2.14 31.54 -10.94
C PRO A 432 2.35 30.74 -9.63
N CYS A 433 2.37 29.41 -9.68
CA CYS A 433 2.62 28.54 -8.51
C CYS A 433 3.79 27.56 -8.72
N THR A 434 4.03 27.07 -9.93
CA THR A 434 5.27 26.31 -10.24
C THR A 434 6.51 27.18 -10.18
N ALA A 435 6.37 28.50 -10.35
CA ALA A 435 7.42 29.52 -10.24
C ALA A 435 8.69 29.26 -11.09
N THR A 436 8.59 28.38 -12.08
CA THR A 436 9.70 27.86 -12.88
C THR A 436 9.49 28.20 -14.35
N GLY A 437 10.47 28.84 -15.00
CA GLY A 437 10.37 29.20 -16.42
C GLY A 437 10.47 27.97 -17.31
N GLY A 438 9.60 27.88 -18.33
CA GLY A 438 9.59 26.78 -19.29
C GLY A 438 8.94 25.48 -18.78
N TYR A 439 8.14 25.58 -17.73
CA TYR A 439 7.39 24.50 -17.12
C TYR A 439 6.07 25.05 -16.57
N LEU A 440 4.95 24.36 -16.81
CA LEU A 440 3.66 24.64 -16.15
C LEU A 440 3.03 23.32 -15.69
N GLY A 441 2.48 23.29 -14.48
CA GLY A 441 1.71 22.14 -13.99
C GLY A 441 0.38 22.00 -14.74
N PHE A 442 -0.24 20.81 -14.73
CA PHE A 442 -1.53 20.63 -15.40
C PHE A 442 -2.57 21.62 -14.87
N TYR A 443 -2.64 21.89 -13.56
CA TYR A 443 -3.51 22.93 -13.00
C TYR A 443 -3.30 24.33 -13.62
N GLU A 444 -2.06 24.73 -13.94
CA GLU A 444 -1.75 26.00 -14.63
C GLU A 444 -2.18 25.98 -16.10
N ILE A 445 -1.92 24.87 -16.80
CA ILE A 445 -2.39 24.65 -18.18
C ILE A 445 -3.92 24.77 -18.27
N ARG A 446 -4.65 24.27 -17.26
CA ARG A 446 -6.11 24.41 -17.17
C ARG A 446 -6.55 25.87 -17.01
N GLU A 447 -5.79 26.74 -16.35
CA GLU A 447 -6.09 28.19 -16.32
C GLU A 447 -5.76 28.90 -17.64
N VAL A 448 -4.69 28.51 -18.33
CA VAL A 448 -4.36 29.01 -19.68
C VAL A 448 -5.48 28.66 -20.68
N LEU A 449 -6.00 27.43 -20.63
CA LEU A 449 -7.14 26.99 -21.44
C LEU A 449 -8.44 27.74 -21.07
N LYS A 450 -8.74 27.92 -19.77
CA LYS A 450 -9.90 28.72 -19.30
C LYS A 450 -9.82 30.18 -19.76
N SER A 451 -8.62 30.71 -19.94
CA SER A 451 -8.37 32.07 -20.44
C SER A 451 -8.63 32.24 -21.95
N GLY A 452 -8.98 31.15 -22.66
CA GLY A 452 -9.43 31.18 -24.06
C GLY A 452 -8.36 30.79 -25.08
N ALA A 453 -7.17 30.36 -24.64
CA ALA A 453 -6.20 29.72 -25.51
C ALA A 453 -6.79 28.44 -26.12
N LYS A 454 -6.41 28.13 -27.36
CA LYS A 454 -6.92 26.97 -28.10
C LYS A 454 -5.79 26.01 -28.44
N PRO A 455 -5.84 24.75 -28.02
CA PRO A 455 -4.86 23.75 -28.44
C PRO A 455 -5.05 23.35 -29.89
N ILE A 456 -3.91 23.01 -30.49
CA ILE A 456 -3.81 22.22 -31.71
C ILE A 456 -3.37 20.83 -31.25
N HIS A 457 -4.14 19.83 -31.66
CA HIS A 457 -3.85 18.43 -31.42
C HIS A 457 -2.97 17.88 -32.56
N ASP A 458 -1.89 17.19 -32.22
CA ASP A 458 -1.05 16.44 -33.17
C ASP A 458 -1.39 14.96 -33.03
N GLU A 459 -2.10 14.41 -34.03
CA GLU A 459 -2.62 13.03 -34.00
C GLU A 459 -1.52 11.96 -34.10
N ASP A 460 -0.41 12.25 -34.80
CA ASP A 460 0.70 11.30 -34.99
C ASP A 460 1.62 11.28 -33.75
N ALA A 461 1.95 12.47 -33.22
CA ALA A 461 2.73 12.61 -32.00
C ALA A 461 1.91 12.36 -30.73
N ALA A 462 0.58 12.31 -30.82
CA ALA A 462 -0.35 12.18 -29.69
C ALA A 462 -0.03 13.15 -28.54
N VAL A 463 0.09 14.44 -28.88
CA VAL A 463 0.35 15.54 -27.94
C VAL A 463 -0.44 16.78 -28.35
N ASN A 464 -0.77 17.65 -27.40
CA ASN A 464 -1.35 18.96 -27.70
C ASN A 464 -0.30 20.06 -27.56
N TYR A 465 -0.42 21.11 -28.37
CA TYR A 465 0.34 22.34 -28.17
C TYR A 465 -0.54 23.57 -28.37
N LEU A 466 -0.20 24.67 -27.69
CA LEU A 466 -0.90 25.95 -27.84
C LEU A 466 0.04 27.14 -27.75
N VAL A 467 -0.46 28.31 -28.17
CA VAL A 467 0.14 29.61 -27.87
C VAL A 467 -0.78 30.41 -26.97
N PHE A 468 -0.21 31.02 -25.94
CA PHE A 468 -0.84 31.96 -25.00
C PHE A 468 0.02 33.23 -24.87
N ASP A 469 -0.52 34.28 -24.23
CA ASP A 469 0.15 35.55 -23.96
C ASP A 469 0.95 36.15 -25.14
N SER A 470 0.42 35.94 -26.36
CA SER A 470 0.95 36.33 -27.69
C SER A 470 2.22 35.64 -28.19
N ASP A 471 3.15 35.20 -27.34
CA ASP A 471 4.40 34.54 -27.76
C ASP A 471 4.81 33.32 -26.92
N GLN A 472 4.02 32.95 -25.91
CA GLN A 472 4.31 31.83 -25.02
C GLN A 472 3.75 30.53 -25.61
N TRP A 473 4.59 29.53 -25.84
CA TRP A 473 4.21 28.23 -26.40
C TRP A 473 4.36 27.13 -25.36
N ILE A 474 3.45 26.14 -25.35
CA ILE A 474 3.53 24.97 -24.47
C ILE A 474 3.03 23.71 -25.19
N SER A 475 3.69 22.58 -24.89
CA SER A 475 3.19 21.23 -25.20
C SER A 475 2.76 20.51 -23.93
N TYR A 476 1.68 19.73 -23.98
CA TYR A 476 1.09 19.05 -22.82
C TYR A 476 0.12 17.92 -23.26
N ASP A 477 -0.30 17.09 -22.29
CA ASP A 477 -1.27 16.00 -22.48
C ASP A 477 -2.62 16.21 -21.76
N ASP A 478 -3.66 15.54 -22.26
CA ASP A 478 -5.08 15.58 -21.86
C ASP A 478 -5.82 14.25 -22.18
N ASP A 479 -7.15 14.21 -22.09
CA ASP A 479 -7.95 13.00 -22.30
C ASP A 479 -7.83 12.36 -23.68
N VAL A 480 -7.58 13.14 -24.74
CA VAL A 480 -7.41 12.60 -26.11
C VAL A 480 -6.03 11.93 -26.24
N THR A 481 -5.01 12.63 -25.75
CA THR A 481 -3.59 12.28 -25.92
C THR A 481 -3.13 11.20 -24.94
N PHE A 482 -3.58 11.27 -23.68
CA PHE A 482 -3.47 10.15 -22.73
C PHE A 482 -4.14 8.90 -23.30
N LYS A 483 -5.35 9.00 -23.88
CA LYS A 483 -6.03 7.84 -24.47
C LYS A 483 -5.24 7.24 -25.64
N GLN A 484 -4.69 8.03 -26.55
CA GLN A 484 -3.84 7.52 -27.65
C GLN A 484 -2.61 6.77 -27.12
N LYS A 485 -1.95 7.31 -26.09
CA LYS A 485 -0.78 6.70 -25.43
C LYS A 485 -1.17 5.40 -24.69
N VAL A 486 -2.30 5.38 -23.98
CA VAL A 486 -2.90 4.22 -23.30
C VAL A 486 -3.31 3.11 -24.29
N ASP A 487 -3.97 3.45 -25.39
CA ASP A 487 -4.40 2.50 -26.42
C ASP A 487 -3.18 1.83 -27.08
N TRP A 488 -2.11 2.59 -27.32
CA TRP A 488 -0.83 2.04 -27.80
C TRP A 488 -0.13 1.16 -26.74
N ALA A 489 -0.06 1.62 -25.48
CA ALA A 489 0.55 0.86 -24.38
C ALA A 489 -0.11 -0.51 -24.19
N ASN A 490 -1.45 -0.56 -24.20
CA ASN A 490 -2.23 -1.79 -24.10
C ASN A 490 -2.10 -2.67 -25.36
N LYS A 491 -1.85 -2.09 -26.54
CA LYS A 491 -1.54 -2.84 -27.77
C LYS A 491 -0.13 -3.47 -27.76
N VAL A 492 0.81 -2.86 -27.05
CA VAL A 492 2.21 -3.33 -26.94
C VAL A 492 2.41 -4.34 -25.81
N GLY A 493 1.60 -4.26 -24.75
CA GLY A 493 1.69 -5.18 -23.60
C GLY A 493 2.18 -4.54 -22.30
N LEU A 494 2.26 -3.21 -22.21
CA LEU A 494 2.91 -2.53 -21.08
C LEU A 494 2.22 -2.79 -19.72
N GLY A 495 3.04 -2.85 -18.67
CA GLY A 495 2.69 -3.39 -17.35
C GLY A 495 2.10 -2.41 -16.33
N GLY A 496 1.97 -1.13 -16.70
CA GLY A 496 1.40 -0.09 -15.83
C GLY A 496 1.60 1.34 -16.36
N SER A 497 1.01 2.31 -15.66
CA SER A 497 1.17 3.75 -15.83
C SER A 497 1.90 4.37 -14.64
N LEU A 498 2.87 5.23 -14.91
CA LEU A 498 3.52 6.13 -13.95
C LEU A 498 3.04 7.55 -14.20
N ILE A 499 2.80 8.32 -13.14
CA ILE A 499 2.34 9.71 -13.20
C ILE A 499 3.39 10.59 -12.52
N TRP A 500 4.05 11.45 -13.31
CA TRP A 500 4.91 12.53 -12.81
C TRP A 500 4.20 13.89 -12.97
N ALA A 501 3.65 14.50 -11.93
CA ALA A 501 3.43 14.01 -10.58
C ALA A 501 1.95 14.22 -10.20
N SER A 502 1.41 13.39 -9.31
CA SER A 502 -0.01 13.38 -8.98
C SER A 502 -0.48 14.67 -8.29
N ASP A 503 0.42 15.45 -7.70
CA ASP A 503 0.13 16.77 -7.13
C ASP A 503 0.29 17.96 -8.10
N LEU A 504 0.27 17.68 -9.40
CA LEU A 504 0.23 18.70 -10.47
C LEU A 504 -1.11 18.74 -11.23
N ASP A 505 -2.04 17.84 -10.92
CA ASP A 505 -3.43 17.85 -11.41
C ASP A 505 -4.24 19.05 -10.83
N ASP A 506 -5.42 19.36 -11.37
CA ASP A 506 -6.31 20.35 -10.77
C ASP A 506 -7.12 19.79 -9.58
N ASP A 507 -7.70 20.69 -8.76
CA ASP A 507 -8.49 20.38 -7.55
C ASP A 507 -9.74 19.49 -7.78
N LYS A 508 -9.93 18.96 -9.00
CA LYS A 508 -11.01 18.05 -9.41
C LYS A 508 -10.48 16.71 -9.93
N TYR A 509 -9.17 16.49 -9.89
CA TYR A 509 -8.47 15.32 -10.41
C TYR A 509 -8.77 15.07 -11.90
N SER A 510 -8.73 16.15 -12.68
CA SER A 510 -9.11 16.13 -14.10
C SER A 510 -8.13 15.32 -14.95
N ALA A 511 -6.81 15.37 -14.69
CA ALA A 511 -5.80 14.59 -15.39
C ALA A 511 -5.84 13.10 -15.00
N HIS A 512 -6.02 12.77 -13.72
CA HIS A 512 -6.25 11.37 -13.31
C HIS A 512 -7.52 10.79 -13.95
N SER A 513 -8.61 11.57 -13.98
CA SER A 513 -9.87 11.15 -14.62
C SER A 513 -9.73 11.01 -16.14
N ALA A 514 -8.97 11.90 -16.78
CA ALA A 514 -8.65 11.85 -18.20
C ALA A 514 -7.80 10.62 -18.56
N LEU A 515 -6.73 10.36 -17.81
CA LEU A 515 -5.83 9.23 -18.01
C LEU A 515 -6.54 7.88 -17.86
N LEU A 516 -7.36 7.73 -16.82
CA LEU A 516 -8.05 6.46 -16.53
C LEU A 516 -9.37 6.27 -17.30
N GLY A 517 -9.87 7.31 -17.98
CA GLY A 517 -11.18 7.28 -18.66
C GLY A 517 -12.40 7.12 -17.74
N LYS A 518 -12.22 7.17 -16.41
CA LYS A 518 -13.28 7.12 -15.40
C LYS A 518 -13.36 8.43 -14.62
N LYS A 519 -14.52 8.73 -14.04
CA LYS A 519 -14.60 9.73 -12.96
C LYS A 519 -13.83 9.20 -11.76
N VAL A 520 -12.85 9.97 -11.29
CA VAL A 520 -12.16 9.70 -10.03
C VAL A 520 -12.97 10.23 -8.85
N GLU A 521 -13.01 9.48 -7.75
CA GLU A 521 -13.56 9.96 -6.47
C GLU A 521 -12.50 10.68 -5.63
N SER A 522 -12.91 11.74 -4.92
CA SER A 522 -11.99 12.51 -4.11
C SER A 522 -11.60 11.75 -2.84
N THR A 523 -10.37 11.94 -2.38
CA THR A 523 -9.97 11.32 -1.10
C THR A 523 -10.77 11.91 0.07
N SER A 524 -11.40 13.08 -0.10
CA SER A 524 -12.42 13.60 0.83
C SER A 524 -13.77 12.84 0.82
N SER A 525 -14.16 12.16 -0.28
CA SER A 525 -15.33 11.27 -0.28
C SER A 525 -14.98 9.84 0.20
N LEU A 526 -13.73 9.40 0.03
CA LEU A 526 -13.18 8.25 0.76
C LEU A 526 -13.08 8.54 2.26
N GLN A 527 -12.66 9.75 2.65
CA GLN A 527 -12.62 10.26 4.03
C GLN A 527 -14.02 10.62 4.57
N SER A 528 -14.95 9.66 4.52
CA SER A 528 -16.04 9.60 5.51
C SER A 528 -15.53 9.26 6.93
N VAL A 529 -14.20 9.22 7.15
CA VAL A 529 -13.53 9.03 8.45
C VAL A 529 -12.55 10.20 8.81
N PRO A 530 -12.94 11.49 8.81
CA PRO A 530 -12.01 12.61 9.03
C PRO A 530 -12.12 13.19 10.46
N ASP A 531 -11.75 12.41 11.47
CA ASP A 531 -11.40 12.91 12.83
C ASP A 531 -10.87 11.77 13.72
N LEU A 532 -11.32 10.54 13.44
CA LEU A 532 -10.91 9.32 14.14
C LEU A 532 -9.46 8.95 13.83
N VAL A 533 -8.95 9.20 12.62
CA VAL A 533 -7.55 8.92 12.26
C VAL A 533 -6.57 9.70 13.16
N ARG A 534 -6.90 10.96 13.52
CA ARG A 534 -6.11 11.74 14.48
C ARG A 534 -6.21 11.26 15.94
N ARG A 535 -7.14 10.35 16.24
CA ARG A 535 -7.29 9.70 17.56
C ARG A 535 -6.76 8.27 17.56
N SER A 536 -6.83 7.56 16.43
CA SER A 536 -6.13 6.28 16.24
C SER A 536 -4.63 6.48 16.14
N GLN A 537 -4.13 7.63 15.66
CA GLN A 537 -2.71 8.00 15.79
C GLN A 537 -2.19 7.95 17.25
N ALA A 538 -3.04 8.18 18.26
CA ALA A 538 -2.65 7.99 19.67
C ALA A 538 -2.67 6.51 20.11
N LEU A 539 -3.46 5.66 19.45
CA LEU A 539 -3.58 4.22 19.74
C LEU A 539 -2.54 3.37 19.00
N SER A 540 -2.22 3.68 17.74
CA SER A 540 -1.11 3.04 17.01
C SER A 540 0.24 3.40 17.62
N LEU A 541 0.39 4.61 18.20
CA LEU A 541 1.52 4.93 19.07
C LEU A 541 1.59 4.00 20.31
N THR A 542 0.46 3.50 20.81
CA THR A 542 0.45 2.58 21.96
C THR A 542 0.91 1.16 21.58
N GLU A 543 0.90 0.80 20.29
CA GLU A 543 1.50 -0.46 19.81
C GLU A 543 2.97 -0.29 19.41
N SER A 544 3.35 0.81 18.74
CA SER A 544 4.76 1.07 18.44
C SER A 544 5.62 1.26 19.71
N VAL A 545 5.06 1.82 20.77
CA VAL A 545 5.74 1.94 22.07
C VAL A 545 5.96 0.58 22.76
N LYS A 546 5.10 -0.43 22.56
CA LYS A 546 5.29 -1.78 23.19
C LYS A 546 6.55 -2.49 22.71
N GLY A 547 6.98 -2.26 21.48
CA GLY A 547 8.30 -2.73 21.03
C GLY A 547 9.44 -1.91 21.65
N ARG A 548 9.26 -0.58 21.69
CA ARG A 548 10.32 0.39 21.99
C ARG A 548 10.67 0.57 23.48
N THR A 549 9.78 0.26 24.45
CA THR A 549 10.16 0.29 25.90
C THR A 549 11.27 -0.72 26.24
N GLY A 550 11.44 -1.74 25.41
CA GLY A 550 12.49 -2.73 25.55
C GLY A 550 12.26 -3.73 26.69
N GLU A 551 11.02 -3.95 27.13
CA GLU A 551 10.68 -5.01 28.10
C GLU A 551 11.14 -6.41 27.69
N GLN A 552 11.21 -6.65 26.36
CA GLN A 552 11.69 -7.90 25.78
C GLN A 552 13.22 -7.92 25.54
N CYS A 553 13.91 -6.81 25.76
CA CYS A 553 15.37 -6.76 25.64
C CYS A 553 16.05 -7.45 26.82
N PHE A 554 17.19 -8.09 26.57
CA PHE A 554 17.95 -8.78 27.61
C PHE A 554 19.46 -8.63 27.43
N LYS A 555 20.18 -8.53 28.56
CA LYS A 555 21.63 -8.69 28.59
C LYS A 555 22.00 -10.17 28.61
N TYR A 556 22.81 -10.60 27.65
CA TYR A 556 23.27 -11.98 27.52
C TYR A 556 24.01 -12.46 28.78
N LYS A 557 23.57 -13.60 29.33
CA LYS A 557 24.03 -14.10 30.64
C LYS A 557 25.25 -15.03 30.58
N GLY A 558 25.65 -15.46 29.38
CA GLY A 558 26.71 -16.44 29.16
C GLY A 558 28.15 -15.93 29.35
N LYS A 559 29.11 -16.69 28.79
CA LYS A 559 30.51 -16.26 28.64
C LYS A 559 30.58 -15.09 27.64
N CYS A 560 31.51 -14.17 27.83
CA CYS A 560 31.65 -13.02 26.93
C CYS A 560 31.95 -13.49 25.49
N LYS A 561 31.36 -12.81 24.51
CA LYS A 561 31.58 -13.03 23.08
C LYS A 561 32.63 -12.04 22.56
N ASN A 562 33.30 -12.41 21.47
CA ASN A 562 34.12 -11.49 20.69
C ASN A 562 33.19 -10.48 20.03
N LEU A 563 33.45 -9.18 20.19
CA LEU A 563 32.59 -8.11 19.66
C LEU A 563 32.85 -7.83 18.17
N ASN A 564 33.90 -8.42 17.60
CA ASN A 564 34.22 -8.33 16.16
C ASN A 564 33.66 -9.53 15.35
N ASP A 565 32.78 -10.32 15.95
CA ASP A 565 32.33 -11.63 15.44
C ASP A 565 30.80 -11.64 15.36
N ASN A 566 30.28 -11.26 14.20
CA ASN A 566 28.84 -11.08 13.98
C ASN A 566 28.06 -12.40 14.11
N GLU A 567 28.65 -13.53 13.74
CA GLU A 567 28.03 -14.85 13.94
C GLU A 567 27.95 -15.18 15.43
N ALA A 568 29.05 -15.03 16.17
CA ALA A 568 29.05 -15.27 17.62
C ALA A 568 28.18 -14.26 18.40
N LEU A 569 27.89 -13.08 17.84
CA LEU A 569 26.92 -12.13 18.38
C LEU A 569 25.48 -12.56 18.09
N ALA A 570 25.15 -12.93 16.85
CA ALA A 570 23.84 -13.45 16.48
C ALA A 570 23.48 -14.71 17.30
N ASP A 571 24.42 -15.64 17.45
CA ASP A 571 24.31 -16.84 18.30
C ASP A 571 24.03 -16.53 19.79
N ALA A 572 24.38 -15.32 20.26
CA ALA A 572 24.15 -14.91 21.64
C ALA A 572 22.76 -14.30 21.86
N CYS A 573 22.17 -13.71 20.82
CA CYS A 573 20.81 -13.17 20.85
C CYS A 573 19.75 -14.19 20.39
N GLY A 574 20.12 -15.12 19.51
CA GLY A 574 19.19 -16.06 18.89
C GLY A 574 18.36 -15.43 17.77
N PRO A 575 17.61 -16.27 17.00
CA PRO A 575 16.78 -15.79 15.91
C PRO A 575 15.70 -14.80 16.39
N GLY A 576 15.35 -13.84 15.53
CA GLY A 576 14.38 -12.78 15.84
C GLY A 576 14.90 -11.66 16.75
N ASN A 577 16.18 -11.65 17.13
CA ASN A 577 16.78 -10.62 17.97
C ASN A 577 18.05 -10.03 17.34
N THR A 578 18.29 -8.75 17.60
CA THR A 578 19.47 -7.99 17.16
C THR A 578 20.25 -7.40 18.35
N VAL A 579 21.52 -7.03 18.15
CA VAL A 579 22.40 -6.44 19.16
C VAL A 579 22.26 -4.92 19.18
N VAL A 580 21.80 -4.35 20.29
CA VAL A 580 21.71 -2.88 20.48
C VAL A 580 22.89 -2.30 21.28
N GLY A 581 23.74 -3.15 21.87
CA GLY A 581 24.92 -2.74 22.63
C GLY A 581 25.56 -3.90 23.39
N TRP A 582 26.43 -3.61 24.36
CA TRP A 582 27.06 -4.62 25.22
C TRP A 582 27.49 -4.09 26.59
N ASP A 583 27.80 -5.02 27.49
CA ASP A 583 28.37 -4.79 28.82
C ASP A 583 29.74 -5.49 28.95
N ASP A 584 30.78 -4.74 29.32
CA ASP A 584 32.15 -5.22 29.52
C ASP A 584 32.33 -5.97 30.86
N ALA A 585 31.32 -5.93 31.75
CA ALA A 585 31.43 -6.41 33.12
C ALA A 585 31.79 -7.91 33.23
N GLY A 586 33.05 -8.15 33.57
CA GLY A 586 33.62 -9.49 33.75
C GLY A 586 34.33 -10.06 32.52
N CYS A 587 34.50 -9.29 31.44
CA CYS A 587 35.06 -9.76 30.17
C CYS A 587 36.59 -9.59 30.03
N GLY A 588 37.28 -9.23 31.11
CA GLY A 588 38.75 -9.22 31.18
C GLY A 588 39.38 -7.86 30.90
N LYS A 589 40.51 -7.85 30.17
CA LYS A 589 41.21 -6.62 29.78
C LYS A 589 40.71 -6.13 28.42
N LYS A 590 40.55 -4.82 28.26
CA LYS A 590 40.01 -4.15 27.05
C LYS A 590 40.74 -4.49 25.74
N ASN A 591 41.99 -4.96 25.80
CA ASN A 591 42.85 -5.26 24.63
C ASN A 591 42.42 -6.47 23.78
N HIS A 592 41.30 -7.14 24.09
CA HIS A 592 40.77 -8.26 23.30
C HIS A 592 39.38 -8.01 22.70
N HIS A 593 38.71 -6.90 23.01
CA HIS A 593 37.36 -6.55 22.54
C HIS A 593 36.29 -7.65 22.77
N TYR A 594 36.14 -8.08 24.03
CA TYR A 594 35.09 -9.02 24.47
C TYR A 594 34.07 -8.32 25.36
N GLY A 595 32.79 -8.64 25.16
CA GLY A 595 31.67 -8.12 25.94
C GLY A 595 30.52 -9.12 26.06
N LYS A 596 29.45 -8.72 26.74
CA LYS A 596 28.17 -9.44 26.76
C LYS A 596 27.14 -8.63 26.00
N PRO A 597 26.63 -9.11 24.85
CA PRO A 597 25.66 -8.34 24.06
C PRO A 597 24.37 -8.08 24.83
N ILE A 598 23.76 -6.95 24.52
CA ILE A 598 22.40 -6.57 24.89
C ILE A 598 21.56 -6.78 23.63
N CYS A 599 20.59 -7.67 23.73
CA CYS A 599 19.76 -8.15 22.63
C CYS A 599 18.35 -7.58 22.77
N CYS A 600 17.71 -7.24 21.66
CA CYS A 600 16.31 -6.83 21.58
C CYS A 600 15.63 -7.49 20.37
N PRO A 601 14.30 -7.67 20.36
CA PRO A 601 13.58 -8.12 19.18
C PRO A 601 13.86 -7.23 17.96
N THR A 602 14.12 -7.84 16.80
CA THR A 602 14.57 -7.13 15.59
C THR A 602 13.52 -6.16 15.05
N ASP A 603 12.24 -6.46 15.26
CA ASP A 603 11.06 -5.67 14.91
C ASP A 603 10.75 -4.50 15.85
N GLY A 604 11.38 -4.45 17.04
CA GLY A 604 11.15 -3.42 18.06
C GLY A 604 12.41 -2.72 18.59
N ALA A 605 13.60 -3.03 18.06
CA ALA A 605 14.88 -2.61 18.62
C ALA A 605 15.03 -1.07 18.74
N PRO A 606 15.28 -0.53 19.95
CA PRO A 606 15.44 0.90 20.15
C PRO A 606 16.80 1.42 19.62
N THR A 607 16.81 2.65 19.12
CA THR A 607 17.96 3.27 18.45
C THR A 607 18.76 4.21 19.36
N SER A 608 19.96 4.60 18.92
CA SER A 608 20.86 5.54 19.63
C SER A 608 21.21 5.17 21.09
N CYS A 609 21.15 3.88 21.42
CA CYS A 609 21.45 3.35 22.75
C CYS A 609 22.89 3.60 23.22
N ARG A 610 23.04 4.02 24.48
CA ARG A 610 24.33 4.30 25.11
C ARG A 610 24.31 4.03 26.61
N TRP A 611 25.51 3.98 27.22
CA TRP A 611 25.62 3.96 28.68
C TRP A 611 25.67 5.38 29.26
N ARG A 612 24.78 5.65 30.22
CA ARG A 612 24.73 6.86 31.04
C ARG A 612 25.32 6.58 32.44
N GLY A 613 26.11 7.53 32.97
CA GLY A 613 26.91 7.31 34.18
C GLY A 613 28.06 8.31 34.29
N ASP A 614 27.73 9.60 34.22
CA ASP A 614 28.66 10.71 34.28
C ASP A 614 29.20 10.99 35.70
N HIS A 615 30.29 11.76 35.77
CA HIS A 615 31.03 12.06 37.00
C HIS A 615 30.55 13.37 37.65
N THR A 616 29.30 13.41 38.13
CA THR A 616 28.72 14.60 38.77
C THR A 616 29.42 15.01 40.08
N GLY A 617 29.98 14.04 40.82
CA GLY A 617 30.46 14.24 42.20
C GLY A 617 31.93 14.64 42.40
N GLY A 618 32.71 14.91 41.33
CA GLY A 618 34.10 15.40 41.42
C GLY A 618 35.16 14.42 42.00
N LEU A 619 34.75 13.28 42.58
CA LEU A 619 35.62 12.21 43.05
C LEU A 619 35.62 11.04 42.05
N GLY A 620 36.80 10.62 41.61
CA GLY A 620 36.94 9.61 40.54
C GLY A 620 36.33 8.25 40.88
N GLY A 621 35.30 7.87 40.14
CA GLY A 621 34.60 6.58 40.25
C GLY A 621 33.17 6.63 40.80
N ASP A 622 32.59 7.80 41.09
CA ASP A 622 31.16 7.89 41.42
C ASP A 622 30.32 8.12 40.16
N CYS A 623 29.28 7.30 39.96
CA CYS A 623 28.42 7.32 38.78
C CYS A 623 26.98 7.74 39.13
N SER A 624 26.32 8.54 38.28
CA SER A 624 24.85 8.72 38.31
C SER A 624 24.20 7.94 37.16
N GLY A 625 23.59 6.80 37.47
CA GLY A 625 22.99 5.88 36.49
C GLY A 625 21.60 6.32 36.04
N GLN A 626 21.46 7.55 35.57
CA GLN A 626 20.20 8.21 35.22
C GLN A 626 20.14 8.39 33.69
N CYS A 627 18.95 8.35 33.10
CA CYS A 627 18.82 8.65 31.68
C CYS A 627 18.75 10.18 31.46
N HIS A 628 18.75 10.63 30.21
CA HIS A 628 18.46 12.04 29.89
C HIS A 628 16.97 12.22 29.54
N GLU A 629 16.47 13.46 29.63
CA GLU A 629 15.19 13.82 29.05
C GLU A 629 15.20 13.45 27.55
N GLY A 630 14.27 12.59 27.12
CA GLY A 630 14.28 11.97 25.79
C GLY A 630 14.76 10.53 25.73
N GLU A 631 15.12 9.91 26.87
CA GLU A 631 15.63 8.54 26.93
C GLU A 631 14.86 7.63 27.90
N ILE A 632 14.99 6.32 27.67
CA ILE A 632 14.39 5.24 28.48
C ILE A 632 15.43 4.22 28.94
N ASN A 633 15.27 3.67 30.14
CA ASN A 633 16.17 2.68 30.74
C ASN A 633 15.78 1.25 30.32
N VAL A 634 16.20 0.85 29.12
CA VAL A 634 15.80 -0.41 28.45
C VAL A 634 16.01 -1.63 29.35
N ALA A 635 14.92 -2.34 29.66
CA ALA A 635 14.84 -3.46 30.60
C ALA A 635 15.53 -3.20 31.97
N GLY A 636 15.67 -1.93 32.38
CA GLY A 636 16.37 -1.52 33.59
C GLY A 636 17.84 -1.91 33.64
N ILE A 637 18.48 -2.10 32.47
CA ILE A 637 19.80 -2.73 32.34
C ILE A 637 20.91 -1.83 32.92
N ARG A 638 21.58 -2.35 33.95
CA ARG A 638 22.63 -1.64 34.70
C ARG A 638 23.98 -2.37 34.63
N SER A 639 25.07 -1.62 34.75
CA SER A 639 26.45 -2.14 34.84
C SER A 639 27.30 -1.31 35.79
N SER A 640 28.37 -1.91 36.31
CA SER A 640 29.43 -1.16 37.02
C SER A 640 30.58 -0.72 36.09
N TRP A 641 30.55 -1.08 34.80
CA TRP A 641 31.56 -0.69 33.80
C TRP A 641 30.94 0.05 32.60
N GLY A 642 29.81 -0.45 32.10
CA GLY A 642 29.26 -0.05 30.80
C GLY A 642 29.87 -0.87 29.65
N GLY A 643 29.86 -0.30 28.44
CA GLY A 643 30.31 -0.93 27.19
C GLY A 643 29.69 -0.16 26.01
N GLY A 644 29.24 -0.88 24.97
CA GLY A 644 28.42 -0.37 23.87
C GLY A 644 29.16 0.47 22.81
N PHE A 645 28.45 0.78 21.72
CA PHE A 645 28.95 1.58 20.59
C PHE A 645 29.30 3.01 20.99
N THR A 646 28.54 3.61 21.92
CA THR A 646 28.79 4.94 22.51
C THR A 646 28.50 4.94 24.02
N ASN A 647 29.16 5.82 24.76
CA ASN A 647 29.10 5.90 26.22
C ASN A 647 29.58 7.29 26.66
N ASP A 648 28.73 8.03 27.38
CA ASP A 648 28.95 9.46 27.68
C ASP A 648 29.81 9.69 28.95
N GLY A 649 30.41 8.63 29.50
CA GLY A 649 31.37 8.71 30.61
C GLY A 649 32.59 7.81 30.38
N ASN A 650 33.67 8.01 31.14
CA ASN A 650 34.86 7.15 31.05
C ASN A 650 34.50 5.65 31.24
N THR A 651 35.14 4.75 30.49
CA THR A 651 34.91 3.29 30.53
C THR A 651 35.52 2.61 31.78
N ASP A 652 35.72 3.36 32.86
CA ASP A 652 36.24 2.85 34.12
C ASP A 652 35.11 2.41 35.07
N LYS A 653 35.48 1.58 36.05
CA LYS A 653 34.52 0.95 36.95
C LYS A 653 33.97 1.93 37.99
N CYS A 654 32.64 2.02 38.08
CA CYS A 654 31.94 2.68 39.18
C CYS A 654 32.33 2.05 40.53
N ARG A 655 32.79 2.90 41.45
CA ARG A 655 33.09 2.62 42.86
C ARG A 655 31.84 2.77 43.73
N ARG A 656 31.00 3.76 43.43
CA ARG A 656 29.65 3.95 43.98
C ARG A 656 28.67 4.28 42.86
N GLY A 657 27.41 3.91 43.05
CA GLY A 657 26.40 3.94 41.97
C GLY A 657 26.67 2.91 40.87
N TYR A 658 26.03 3.11 39.73
CA TYR A 658 26.10 2.25 38.54
C TYR A 658 25.90 3.12 37.29
N LYS A 659 26.10 2.52 36.11
CA LYS A 659 25.66 3.05 34.82
C LYS A 659 24.34 2.40 34.42
N SER A 660 23.47 3.14 33.73
CA SER A 660 22.24 2.63 33.10
C SER A 660 22.39 2.61 31.58
N PHE A 661 21.75 1.65 30.92
CA PHE A 661 21.72 1.56 29.47
C PHE A 661 20.47 2.28 28.95
N CYS A 662 20.67 3.46 28.39
CA CYS A 662 19.61 4.38 28.00
C CYS A 662 19.56 4.50 26.47
N CYS A 663 18.36 4.43 25.90
CA CYS A 663 18.11 4.59 24.46
C CYS A 663 17.16 5.74 24.22
N VAL A 664 17.24 6.36 23.03
CA VAL A 664 16.41 7.52 22.69
C VAL A 664 14.98 7.06 22.41
N ALA A 665 14.00 7.77 22.98
CA ALA A 665 12.59 7.66 22.64
C ALA A 665 12.27 8.75 21.60
N PRO A 666 12.32 8.47 20.27
CA PRO A 666 12.19 9.49 19.23
C PRO A 666 10.85 10.25 19.34
N ASP A 667 9.81 9.55 19.79
CA ASP A 667 8.44 10.03 19.89
C ASP A 667 8.19 11.00 21.08
N LEU A 668 9.14 11.17 22.05
CA LEU A 668 8.90 12.02 23.22
C LEU A 668 8.51 13.46 22.82
N LYS A 669 9.22 14.06 21.86
CA LYS A 669 8.95 15.44 21.42
C LYS A 669 7.58 15.60 20.75
N ALA A 670 6.95 14.52 20.30
CA ALA A 670 5.55 14.52 19.88
C ALA A 670 4.61 14.37 21.09
N LEU A 671 4.88 13.40 21.98
CA LEU A 671 4.10 13.12 23.20
C LEU A 671 4.01 14.32 24.15
N THR A 672 5.05 15.15 24.25
CA THR A 672 5.10 16.35 25.10
C THR A 672 4.97 17.67 24.34
N LYS A 673 4.73 17.66 23.02
CA LYS A 673 4.67 18.85 22.16
C LYS A 673 3.71 19.93 22.68
N ASP A 674 2.55 19.51 23.16
CA ASP A 674 1.51 20.37 23.73
C ASP A 674 1.55 20.44 25.27
N CYS A 675 2.58 19.87 25.91
CA CYS A 675 2.86 20.13 27.32
C CYS A 675 3.66 21.44 27.46
N SER A 676 3.47 22.15 28.58
CA SER A 676 4.06 23.49 28.77
C SER A 676 4.21 23.85 30.24
N LEU A 677 5.29 24.56 30.54
CA LEU A 677 5.64 25.03 31.89
C LEU A 677 4.95 26.37 32.20
N THR A 678 4.44 26.53 33.42
CA THR A 678 3.92 27.82 33.90
C THR A 678 5.03 28.76 34.40
N SER A 679 4.71 30.04 34.56
CA SER A 679 5.47 30.93 35.45
C SER A 679 5.40 30.47 36.91
N CYS A 680 6.29 30.98 37.76
CA CYS A 680 6.26 30.76 39.21
C CYS A 680 4.88 31.14 39.80
N GLY A 681 4.24 30.23 40.54
CA GLY A 681 2.90 30.40 41.10
C GLY A 681 1.75 30.32 40.09
N GLY A 682 2.05 30.06 38.81
CA GLY A 682 1.06 29.95 37.74
C GLY A 682 0.21 28.68 37.81
N LYS A 683 -1.05 28.79 37.37
CA LYS A 683 -1.95 27.65 37.13
C LYS A 683 -1.93 27.28 35.65
N CYS A 684 -2.30 26.04 35.32
CA CYS A 684 -2.38 25.60 33.94
C CYS A 684 -3.40 26.42 33.11
N PRO A 685 -3.13 26.65 31.81
CA PRO A 685 -4.10 27.23 30.89
C PRO A 685 -5.40 26.43 30.80
N SER A 686 -6.49 27.06 30.37
CA SER A 686 -7.74 26.35 30.07
C SER A 686 -7.51 25.27 29.00
N LYS A 687 -8.12 24.09 29.22
CA LYS A 687 -7.87 22.83 28.47
C LYS A 687 -6.48 22.19 28.69
N LYS A 688 -5.72 22.60 29.71
CA LYS A 688 -4.52 21.87 30.20
C LYS A 688 -4.59 21.58 31.70
N HIS A 689 -4.04 20.44 32.10
CA HIS A 689 -4.11 19.86 33.44
C HIS A 689 -2.69 19.70 34.01
N ALA A 690 -2.56 19.79 35.33
CA ALA A 690 -1.27 19.76 36.02
C ALA A 690 -0.76 18.32 36.17
N MET A 691 0.44 18.04 35.68
CA MET A 691 1.09 16.73 35.77
C MET A 691 1.94 16.62 37.03
N PHE A 692 2.83 17.60 37.25
CA PHE A 692 3.71 17.68 38.42
C PHE A 692 4.16 19.13 38.67
N GLN A 693 4.83 19.35 39.80
CA GLN A 693 5.42 20.63 40.24
C GLN A 693 6.92 20.43 40.50
N TYR A 694 7.69 21.51 40.36
CA TYR A 694 9.16 21.50 40.43
C TYR A 694 9.70 22.86 40.91
N TYR A 695 10.95 22.89 41.39
CA TYR A 695 11.50 23.96 42.24
C TYR A 695 12.64 24.75 41.56
N ASP A 696 12.37 25.16 40.32
CA ASP A 696 13.30 25.85 39.41
C ASP A 696 13.24 27.39 39.56
N ASP A 697 14.31 28.01 40.07
CA ASP A 697 14.60 29.46 40.19
C ASP A 697 13.54 30.35 40.88
N CYS A 698 12.47 29.78 41.42
CA CYS A 698 11.38 30.51 42.04
C CYS A 698 11.68 30.96 43.49
N TRP A 699 12.13 32.20 43.66
CA TRP A 699 12.31 32.81 44.98
C TRP A 699 11.04 32.77 45.87
N PHE A 700 11.27 32.75 47.19
CA PHE A 700 10.26 32.75 48.27
C PHE A 700 9.30 31.54 48.30
N GLY A 701 9.75 30.35 47.90
CA GLY A 701 8.96 29.12 48.07
C GLY A 701 7.84 28.94 47.04
N ASN A 702 7.93 29.66 45.93
CA ASN A 702 7.05 29.45 44.77
C ASN A 702 7.54 28.26 43.94
N TYR A 703 6.70 27.75 43.05
CA TYR A 703 6.99 26.63 42.17
C TYR A 703 6.43 26.90 40.77
N LYS A 704 6.93 26.18 39.76
CA LYS A 704 6.36 26.13 38.41
C LYS A 704 5.55 24.83 38.26
N THR A 705 4.58 24.80 37.37
CA THR A 705 3.71 23.63 37.11
C THR A 705 3.92 23.12 35.68
N TYR A 706 4.09 21.81 35.50
CA TYR A 706 4.12 21.16 34.19
C TYR A 706 2.68 20.82 33.77
N CYS A 707 2.22 21.34 32.62
CA CYS A 707 0.81 21.28 32.21
C CYS A 707 0.62 20.68 30.80
N CYS A 708 -0.16 19.61 30.68
CA CYS A 708 -0.45 18.91 29.41
C CYS A 708 -1.95 18.99 29.02
N PRO A 709 -2.35 18.75 27.75
CA PRO A 709 -3.75 18.65 27.35
C PRO A 709 -4.49 17.45 27.98
N ASP A 710 -5.81 17.38 27.81
CA ASP A 710 -6.66 16.27 28.28
C ASP A 710 -7.39 15.59 27.09
N PRO A 711 -7.24 14.27 26.86
CA PRO A 711 -6.35 13.34 27.58
C PRO A 711 -4.86 13.61 27.29
N ALA A 712 -4.02 13.47 28.32
CA ALA A 712 -2.58 13.60 28.19
C ALA A 712 -1.95 12.28 27.68
N PRO A 713 -0.99 12.31 26.72
CA PRO A 713 -0.27 11.10 26.27
C PRO A 713 0.64 10.46 27.32
N ILE A 714 0.92 11.18 28.42
CA ILE A 714 1.64 10.72 29.60
C ILE A 714 0.76 10.88 30.85
N SER A 715 0.89 9.98 31.82
CA SER A 715 0.02 9.93 33.00
C SER A 715 0.77 9.50 34.26
N LYS A 716 0.10 9.58 35.42
CA LYS A 716 0.60 9.06 36.72
C LYS A 716 2.02 9.54 37.06
N CYS A 717 2.36 10.78 36.68
CA CYS A 717 3.68 11.38 36.88
C CYS A 717 4.03 11.51 38.38
N HIS A 718 5.27 11.18 38.72
CA HIS A 718 5.81 11.30 40.08
C HIS A 718 7.33 11.57 40.06
N TRP A 719 7.91 11.86 41.23
CA TRP A 719 9.34 12.06 41.39
C TRP A 719 10.00 10.84 42.04
N VAL A 720 11.18 10.46 41.57
CA VAL A 720 12.00 9.36 42.10
C VAL A 720 13.40 9.85 42.47
N GLY A 721 13.84 9.55 43.69
CA GLY A 721 15.20 9.84 44.19
C GLY A 721 15.23 10.21 45.67
N ASP A 722 15.60 9.26 46.53
CA ASP A 722 15.56 9.43 48.00
C ASP A 722 16.95 9.35 48.68
N GLY A 723 16.96 9.23 50.01
CA GLY A 723 18.16 8.91 50.79
C GLY A 723 19.26 9.99 50.86
N GLY A 724 19.06 11.16 50.25
CA GLY A 724 20.01 12.29 50.28
C GLY A 724 21.23 12.16 49.36
N ASP A 725 21.49 10.97 48.80
CA ASP A 725 22.45 10.74 47.71
C ASP A 725 21.73 10.26 46.43
N CYS A 726 20.40 10.17 46.41
CA CYS A 726 19.55 9.97 45.22
C CYS A 726 20.03 8.87 44.23
N THR A 727 20.76 7.86 44.72
CA THR A 727 21.36 6.80 43.88
C THR A 727 20.33 5.88 43.21
N ASN A 728 19.07 6.06 43.56
CA ASN A 728 17.88 5.41 43.01
C ASN A 728 16.99 6.37 42.19
N ALA A 729 17.44 7.57 41.81
CA ALA A 729 16.69 8.49 40.96
C ALA A 729 16.64 8.03 39.48
N HIS A 730 15.77 7.06 39.18
CA HIS A 730 15.53 6.50 37.85
C HIS A 730 14.09 6.02 37.75
N CYS A 731 13.52 6.06 36.54
CA CYS A 731 12.16 5.57 36.30
C CYS A 731 12.11 4.03 36.22
N ASP A 732 10.91 3.47 36.43
CA ASP A 732 10.62 2.05 36.19
C ASP A 732 10.62 1.73 34.67
N THR A 733 10.62 0.44 34.32
CA THR A 733 10.79 -0.01 32.92
C THR A 733 9.61 0.29 32.00
N ASP A 734 8.45 0.65 32.54
CA ASP A 734 7.24 1.10 31.83
C ASP A 734 7.01 2.63 31.97
N GLU A 735 8.06 3.37 32.35
CA GLU A 735 8.01 4.81 32.61
C GLU A 735 9.06 5.61 31.83
N LEU A 736 8.76 6.90 31.66
CA LEU A 736 9.50 7.84 30.83
C LEU A 736 10.00 9.02 31.69
N GLU A 737 11.30 9.34 31.57
CA GLU A 737 11.94 10.43 32.29
C GLU A 737 11.70 11.76 31.54
N VAL A 738 10.88 12.64 32.12
CA VAL A 738 10.36 13.86 31.45
C VAL A 738 10.89 15.18 32.02
N ALA A 739 11.59 15.15 33.16
CA ALA A 739 12.29 16.28 33.76
C ALA A 739 13.26 15.79 34.85
N ARG A 740 14.20 16.66 35.26
CA ARG A 740 15.09 16.45 36.41
C ARG A 740 15.13 17.71 37.30
N ASP A 741 15.24 17.52 38.61
CA ASP A 741 15.26 18.60 39.61
C ASP A 741 15.98 18.14 40.91
N PRO A 742 16.85 18.95 41.55
CA PRO A 742 17.54 18.54 42.78
C PRO A 742 16.62 18.28 43.99
N TYR A 743 15.43 18.89 44.02
CA TYR A 743 14.48 18.90 45.14
C TYR A 743 13.21 18.09 44.86
N GLY A 744 12.66 18.14 43.63
CA GLY A 744 11.44 17.45 43.23
C GLY A 744 10.14 18.15 43.65
N ASP A 745 9.14 17.42 44.14
CA ASP A 745 7.86 18.01 44.57
C ASP A 745 8.00 18.81 45.88
N PRO A 746 7.70 20.12 45.89
CA PRO A 746 7.89 20.98 47.06
C PRO A 746 6.94 20.67 48.24
N ARG A 747 5.97 19.76 48.06
CA ARG A 747 4.95 19.42 49.08
C ARG A 747 5.33 18.20 49.92
N THR A 748 6.19 17.31 49.40
CA THR A 748 6.57 16.05 50.07
C THR A 748 7.99 16.07 50.61
N GLU A 749 8.94 16.72 49.93
CA GLU A 749 10.36 16.55 50.23
C GLU A 749 11.10 17.88 50.45
N ARG A 750 11.87 17.95 51.55
CA ARG A 750 12.62 19.15 51.98
C ARG A 750 14.12 19.09 51.73
N TRP A 751 14.63 17.98 51.20
CA TRP A 751 16.07 17.73 51.08
C TRP A 751 16.44 17.59 49.61
N ALA A 752 17.45 18.36 49.21
CA ALA A 752 18.09 18.22 47.92
C ALA A 752 18.90 16.92 47.84
N CYS A 753 19.07 16.42 46.62
CA CYS A 753 20.09 15.42 46.31
C CYS A 753 21.50 15.98 46.55
N GLY A 754 22.34 15.19 47.20
CA GLY A 754 23.76 15.49 47.38
C GLY A 754 24.59 15.28 46.11
N TRP A 755 25.84 15.73 46.16
CA TRP A 755 26.89 15.42 45.17
C TRP A 755 26.58 15.78 43.71
N GLY A 756 25.68 16.73 43.46
CA GLY A 756 25.36 17.21 42.11
C GLY A 756 24.52 16.24 41.29
N ARG A 757 23.70 15.40 41.94
CA ARG A 757 22.68 14.55 41.30
C ARG A 757 21.33 15.25 41.35
N ASP A 758 20.41 14.80 40.48
CA ASP A 758 19.01 15.25 40.46
C ASP A 758 18.06 14.08 40.77
N LYS A 759 16.81 14.41 41.13
CA LYS A 759 15.67 13.47 41.10
C LYS A 759 15.15 13.36 39.66
N ALA A 760 14.54 12.22 39.33
CA ALA A 760 13.92 11.98 38.03
C ALA A 760 12.40 12.19 38.12
N ALA A 761 11.81 12.94 37.18
CA ALA A 761 10.36 13.01 37.02
C ALA A 761 9.92 11.91 36.04
N CYS A 762 9.20 10.93 36.57
CA CYS A 762 8.85 9.69 35.89
C CYS A 762 7.34 9.61 35.67
N CYS A 763 6.92 9.47 34.42
CA CYS A 763 5.52 9.32 34.02
C CYS A 763 5.28 7.97 33.33
N LYS A 764 4.16 7.32 33.62
CA LYS A 764 3.65 6.20 32.83
C LYS A 764 3.27 6.72 31.44
N ILE A 765 3.77 6.08 30.37
CA ILE A 765 3.26 6.35 29.02
C ILE A 765 1.79 5.91 28.98
N GLY A 766 0.94 6.67 28.29
CA GLY A 766 -0.50 6.49 28.31
C GLY A 766 -0.96 5.18 27.68
N GLN A 767 -1.20 4.15 28.50
CA GLN A 767 -2.39 3.33 28.27
C GLN A 767 -3.59 4.27 28.23
N ILE A 768 -4.45 4.15 27.21
CA ILE A 768 -5.76 4.81 27.21
C ILE A 768 -6.69 4.05 28.17
N GLN A 769 -6.40 4.16 29.48
CA GLN A 769 -7.34 3.92 30.56
C GLN A 769 -8.33 5.09 30.61
N LEU A 770 -9.16 5.20 29.56
CA LEU A 770 -10.50 5.75 29.74
C LEU A 770 -11.15 4.96 30.89
N GLU A 771 -11.76 5.64 31.87
CA GLU A 771 -12.59 4.97 32.89
C GLU A 771 -13.95 4.48 32.34
N THR A 772 -13.96 4.07 31.07
CA THR A 772 -14.89 3.07 30.54
C THR A 772 -14.40 1.70 30.97
N LYS A 773 -15.27 0.89 31.59
CA LYS A 773 -15.06 -0.57 31.59
C LYS A 773 -14.90 -1.01 30.12
N PRO A 774 -13.98 -1.93 29.77
CA PRO A 774 -13.81 -2.32 28.38
C PRO A 774 -15.13 -2.82 27.79
N ALA A 775 -15.33 -2.59 26.49
CA ALA A 775 -16.55 -2.95 25.80
C ALA A 775 -16.89 -4.44 26.03
N THR A 776 -18.13 -4.72 26.44
CA THR A 776 -18.62 -6.09 26.65
C THR A 776 -19.33 -6.58 25.41
N CYS A 777 -19.11 -7.85 25.08
CA CYS A 777 -19.80 -8.54 24.00
C CYS A 777 -20.43 -9.81 24.57
N SER A 778 -21.42 -9.60 25.44
CA SER A 778 -22.07 -10.60 26.28
C SER A 778 -23.51 -10.93 25.86
N THR A 779 -24.18 -9.98 25.20
CA THR A 779 -25.57 -10.11 24.75
C THR A 779 -25.71 -11.20 23.68
N ASP A 780 -26.77 -12.00 23.76
CA ASP A 780 -27.12 -12.95 22.69
C ASP A 780 -27.77 -12.24 21.50
N ILE A 781 -27.38 -12.55 20.27
CA ILE A 781 -27.99 -11.92 19.08
C ILE A 781 -29.50 -12.26 18.96
N CYS A 782 -29.93 -13.41 19.50
CA CYS A 782 -31.35 -13.76 19.60
C CYS A 782 -32.13 -12.78 20.50
N ASP A 783 -31.48 -12.23 21.54
CA ASP A 783 -32.06 -11.25 22.46
C ASP A 783 -31.81 -9.79 21.99
N ALA A 784 -30.81 -9.57 21.13
CA ALA A 784 -30.49 -8.28 20.52
C ALA A 784 -31.49 -7.90 19.41
N ILE A 785 -31.83 -8.86 18.54
CA ILE A 785 -32.69 -8.66 17.36
C ILE A 785 -33.93 -9.59 17.45
N PRO A 786 -35.11 -9.05 17.84
CA PRO A 786 -36.36 -9.81 17.79
C PRO A 786 -36.62 -10.41 16.40
N GLY A 787 -37.11 -11.64 16.34
CA GLY A 787 -37.34 -12.34 15.07
C GLY A 787 -36.10 -13.04 14.48
N PHE A 788 -34.87 -12.63 14.83
CA PHE A 788 -33.65 -13.18 14.22
C PHE A 788 -33.49 -14.70 14.45
N CYS A 789 -33.94 -15.17 15.61
CA CYS A 789 -33.92 -16.57 16.00
C CYS A 789 -35.31 -17.25 15.98
N ASP A 790 -36.35 -16.53 15.57
CA ASP A 790 -37.74 -17.02 15.52
C ASP A 790 -38.15 -17.51 14.11
N SER A 791 -37.22 -17.49 13.15
CA SER A 791 -37.43 -18.03 11.81
C SER A 791 -37.78 -19.53 11.83
N ASN A 792 -38.75 -19.94 11.01
CA ASN A 792 -39.23 -21.33 10.85
C ASN A 792 -38.19 -22.29 10.20
N GLU A 793 -36.88 -22.07 10.37
CA GLU A 793 -35.83 -23.03 10.06
C GLU A 793 -35.54 -23.91 11.29
N ASP A 794 -36.52 -24.76 11.64
CA ASP A 794 -36.55 -25.58 12.87
C ASP A 794 -35.30 -26.43 13.14
N ASP A 795 -34.77 -26.35 14.37
CA ASP A 795 -34.43 -27.54 15.17
C ASP A 795 -34.26 -27.33 16.70
N SER A 796 -34.62 -26.17 17.24
CA SER A 796 -34.32 -25.85 18.64
C SER A 796 -35.07 -26.73 19.66
N THR A 797 -34.35 -27.28 20.64
CA THR A 797 -34.95 -28.01 21.77
C THR A 797 -34.59 -27.37 23.11
N ASN A 798 -35.46 -26.51 23.62
CA ASN A 798 -35.37 -26.01 25.00
C ASN A 798 -35.79 -27.12 25.98
N PHE A 799 -34.96 -27.40 26.99
CA PHE A 799 -35.03 -28.61 27.83
C PHE A 799 -36.25 -28.69 28.77
N SER A 800 -36.99 -27.59 28.98
CA SER A 800 -37.96 -27.44 30.08
C SER A 800 -39.44 -27.50 29.71
N ARG A 801 -39.83 -27.49 28.43
CA ARG A 801 -41.25 -27.46 28.02
C ARG A 801 -41.85 -28.85 27.80
N ARG A 802 -42.34 -29.47 28.88
CA ARG A 802 -43.59 -30.26 28.86
C ARG A 802 -44.72 -29.38 29.41
N SER A 803 -45.86 -29.37 28.72
CA SER A 803 -47.15 -28.91 29.25
C SER A 803 -48.25 -29.71 28.54
N GLU A 804 -49.25 -30.16 29.28
CA GLU A 804 -50.16 -31.24 28.86
C GLU A 804 -51.56 -30.70 28.52
N THR A 805 -51.72 -30.01 27.38
CA THR A 805 -53.03 -29.40 26.99
C THR A 805 -53.37 -29.35 25.49
N GLU A 806 -52.48 -29.71 24.56
CA GLU A 806 -52.69 -29.48 23.11
C GLU A 806 -52.60 -30.77 22.27
N SER A 807 -53.21 -30.75 21.07
CA SER A 807 -53.65 -31.98 20.39
C SER A 807 -52.52 -32.80 19.73
N PRO A 808 -52.69 -34.13 19.53
CA PRO A 808 -51.57 -35.02 19.16
C PRO A 808 -50.98 -34.83 17.76
N GLU A 809 -51.72 -34.22 16.82
CA GLU A 809 -51.33 -34.22 15.40
C GLU A 809 -50.41 -33.05 15.00
N GLU A 810 -50.44 -31.93 15.73
CA GLU A 810 -49.64 -30.73 15.41
C GLU A 810 -48.35 -30.60 16.25
N ALA A 811 -48.21 -31.37 17.34
CA ALA A 811 -47.13 -31.22 18.32
C ALA A 811 -45.73 -31.74 17.88
N LEU A 812 -45.57 -32.24 16.65
CA LEU A 812 -44.51 -33.21 16.30
C LEU A 812 -43.51 -32.85 15.17
N TYR A 813 -43.39 -31.58 14.76
CA TYR A 813 -42.33 -31.18 13.81
C TYR A 813 -40.91 -31.08 14.40
N LYS A 814 -40.79 -31.03 15.73
CA LYS A 814 -39.50 -30.92 16.44
C LYS A 814 -38.59 -32.14 16.18
N ARG A 815 -37.37 -31.87 15.68
CA ARG A 815 -36.25 -32.77 15.34
C ARG A 815 -36.16 -33.20 13.87
N GLY A 816 -35.13 -32.69 13.17
CA GLY A 816 -34.35 -33.49 12.22
C GLY A 816 -35.07 -33.99 10.97
N ASN A 817 -36.10 -33.25 10.52
CA ASN A 817 -36.94 -33.62 9.39
C ASN A 817 -36.31 -33.26 8.02
N LYS A 818 -36.92 -33.75 6.93
CA LYS A 818 -36.50 -33.40 5.57
C LYS A 818 -36.95 -31.98 5.24
N LYS A 819 -36.03 -31.17 4.71
CA LYS A 819 -36.33 -29.85 4.13
C LYS A 819 -36.15 -29.89 2.61
N SER A 820 -37.06 -29.27 1.87
CA SER A 820 -36.99 -29.17 0.41
C SER A 820 -36.68 -27.74 -0.03
N TYR A 821 -35.78 -27.62 -0.99
CA TYR A 821 -35.34 -26.40 -1.63
C TYR A 821 -35.75 -26.45 -3.11
N ARG A 822 -36.11 -25.31 -3.68
CA ARG A 822 -36.56 -25.19 -5.07
C ARG A 822 -35.50 -24.40 -5.86
N THR A 823 -35.07 -24.93 -7.00
CA THR A 823 -34.09 -24.28 -7.88
C THR A 823 -34.72 -24.04 -9.25
N GLY A 824 -34.66 -22.79 -9.72
CA GLY A 824 -35.05 -22.43 -11.09
C GLY A 824 -33.98 -22.89 -12.10
N MET A 825 -34.41 -23.37 -13.27
CA MET A 825 -33.53 -23.89 -14.33
C MET A 825 -33.88 -23.28 -15.70
N GLY A 826 -34.13 -21.97 -15.75
CA GLY A 826 -34.39 -21.23 -17.00
C GLY A 826 -35.61 -21.70 -17.81
N GLY A 827 -36.59 -22.36 -17.17
CA GLY A 827 -37.73 -22.96 -17.85
C GLY A 827 -38.84 -23.42 -16.88
N PRO A 828 -39.95 -23.99 -17.39
CA PRO A 828 -41.17 -24.22 -16.62
C PRO A 828 -41.08 -25.35 -15.56
N LYS A 829 -39.93 -26.03 -15.45
CA LYS A 829 -39.66 -27.04 -14.42
C LYS A 829 -38.64 -26.50 -13.42
N ASN A 830 -39.00 -26.51 -12.14
CA ASN A 830 -38.06 -26.29 -11.05
C ASN A 830 -37.47 -27.63 -10.59
N LEU A 831 -36.18 -27.65 -10.21
CA LEU A 831 -35.63 -28.77 -9.46
C LEU A 831 -36.10 -28.69 -8.00
N ILE A 832 -36.29 -29.86 -7.38
CA ILE A 832 -36.48 -29.97 -5.94
C ILE A 832 -35.28 -30.71 -5.36
N VAL A 833 -34.51 -30.04 -4.50
CA VAL A 833 -33.43 -30.65 -3.72
C VAL A 833 -33.95 -30.89 -2.31
N THR A 834 -33.87 -32.13 -1.79
CA THR A 834 -34.46 -32.48 -0.48
C THR A 834 -33.42 -33.06 0.46
N SER A 835 -33.22 -32.44 1.62
CA SER A 835 -32.31 -32.94 2.65
C SER A 835 -32.74 -34.31 3.19
N VAL A 836 -31.78 -35.06 3.73
CA VAL A 836 -32.09 -36.27 4.50
C VAL A 836 -32.48 -35.91 5.95
N ARG A 837 -32.91 -36.92 6.71
CA ARG A 837 -33.16 -36.79 8.16
C ARG A 837 -31.85 -36.96 8.95
N TYR A 838 -31.68 -36.16 9.99
CA TYR A 838 -30.48 -36.07 10.82
C TYR A 838 -30.85 -35.96 12.31
N PRO A 839 -29.95 -36.30 13.25
CA PRO A 839 -30.22 -36.19 14.69
C PRO A 839 -30.23 -34.73 15.16
N GLY A 840 -31.23 -34.36 15.97
CA GLY A 840 -31.19 -33.10 16.74
C GLY A 840 -30.13 -33.12 17.86
N PRO A 841 -29.85 -31.99 18.53
CA PRO A 841 -28.66 -31.80 19.37
C PRO A 841 -28.43 -32.89 20.43
N SER A 842 -29.47 -33.29 21.16
CA SER A 842 -29.41 -34.35 22.18
C SER A 842 -29.27 -35.76 21.60
N GLN A 843 -29.78 -36.01 20.38
CA GLN A 843 -29.69 -37.31 19.72
C GLN A 843 -28.33 -37.54 19.06
N LEU A 844 -27.59 -36.46 18.80
CA LEU A 844 -26.26 -36.47 18.18
C LEU A 844 -25.26 -37.31 19.00
N TYR A 845 -25.30 -37.17 20.32
CA TYR A 845 -24.42 -37.84 21.29
C TYR A 845 -25.01 -39.12 21.92
N ASN A 846 -26.34 -39.26 21.96
CA ASN A 846 -27.04 -40.38 22.61
C ASN A 846 -26.99 -41.70 21.81
N ASN A 847 -25.78 -42.20 21.52
CA ASN A 847 -25.49 -43.63 21.39
C ASN A 847 -23.99 -43.93 21.51
N LEU A 848 -23.57 -44.68 22.54
CA LEU A 848 -22.15 -44.95 22.82
C LEU A 848 -21.41 -45.72 21.70
N ALA A 849 -22.14 -46.41 20.82
CA ALA A 849 -21.57 -47.22 19.74
C ALA A 849 -21.29 -46.45 18.43
N LEU A 850 -21.68 -45.16 18.34
CA LEU A 850 -21.54 -44.34 17.13
C LEU A 850 -20.99 -42.93 17.45
N LYS A 851 -20.04 -42.86 18.39
CA LYS A 851 -19.34 -41.62 18.79
C LYS A 851 -18.63 -40.99 17.59
N ALA A 852 -18.93 -39.71 17.31
CA ALA A 852 -18.41 -39.02 16.12
C ALA A 852 -17.89 -37.60 16.39
N ILE A 853 -18.41 -36.88 17.40
CA ILE A 853 -18.18 -35.43 17.58
C ILE A 853 -17.66 -35.19 19.00
N PRO A 854 -16.46 -34.61 19.19
CA PRO A 854 -15.92 -34.34 20.53
C PRO A 854 -16.19 -32.93 21.04
N PHE A 855 -16.69 -32.01 20.21
CA PHE A 855 -16.71 -30.56 20.49
C PHE A 855 -18.04 -29.87 20.18
N ALA A 856 -18.25 -28.74 20.84
CA ALA A 856 -19.31 -27.76 20.61
C ALA A 856 -18.72 -26.34 20.63
N PHE A 857 -19.35 -25.36 19.96
CA PHE A 857 -18.77 -24.04 19.71
C PHE A 857 -19.69 -22.91 20.20
N ARG A 858 -19.10 -21.92 20.89
CA ARG A 858 -19.77 -20.71 21.39
C ARG A 858 -18.87 -19.49 21.31
N ILE A 859 -19.44 -18.31 21.18
CA ILE A 859 -18.75 -17.02 21.33
C ILE A 859 -18.36 -16.84 22.81
N THR A 860 -17.17 -16.29 23.10
CA THR A 860 -16.79 -15.98 24.50
C THR A 860 -17.59 -14.78 25.02
N LYS A 861 -18.46 -14.99 26.02
CA LYS A 861 -19.28 -13.92 26.61
C LYS A 861 -18.47 -13.12 27.66
N GLU A 862 -17.52 -12.35 27.14
CA GLU A 862 -16.48 -11.60 27.85
C GLU A 862 -16.32 -10.19 27.19
N TYR A 863 -15.15 -9.57 27.25
CA TYR A 863 -14.87 -8.32 26.55
C TYR A 863 -14.81 -8.50 25.02
N CYS A 864 -15.09 -7.44 24.27
CA CYS A 864 -15.12 -7.41 22.80
C CYS A 864 -13.73 -7.50 22.11
N ILE A 865 -12.68 -7.92 22.82
CA ILE A 865 -11.27 -7.98 22.38
C ILE A 865 -10.96 -9.07 21.33
N GLY A 866 -11.87 -9.25 20.37
CA GLY A 866 -11.77 -10.19 19.26
C GLY A 866 -12.98 -11.13 19.12
N PRO A 867 -13.23 -11.70 17.93
CA PRO A 867 -14.39 -12.56 17.63
C PRO A 867 -14.30 -14.00 18.20
N ALA A 868 -13.49 -14.21 19.24
CA ALA A 868 -13.08 -15.52 19.73
C ALA A 868 -14.24 -16.50 20.00
N ILE A 869 -14.18 -17.66 19.35
CA ILE A 869 -15.03 -18.82 19.62
C ILE A 869 -14.29 -19.85 20.46
N LYS A 870 -14.98 -20.33 21.50
CA LYS A 870 -14.51 -21.35 22.44
C LYS A 870 -14.99 -22.73 21.99
N ALA A 871 -14.03 -23.61 21.67
CA ALA A 871 -14.29 -25.03 21.50
C ALA A 871 -14.48 -25.69 22.88
N ILE A 872 -15.67 -26.24 23.14
CA ILE A 872 -16.05 -26.91 24.38
C ILE A 872 -16.02 -28.41 24.15
N LYS A 873 -15.10 -29.12 24.81
CA LYS A 873 -15.02 -30.58 24.75
C LYS A 873 -16.22 -31.21 25.47
N VAL A 874 -16.90 -32.15 24.81
CA VAL A 874 -18.13 -32.80 25.29
C VAL A 874 -17.77 -34.12 26.00
N PRO A 875 -17.77 -34.21 27.35
CA PRO A 875 -17.49 -35.46 28.06
C PRO A 875 -18.50 -36.59 27.73
N LEU A 876 -17.96 -37.77 27.43
CA LEU A 876 -18.68 -38.91 26.85
C LEU A 876 -19.62 -39.67 27.81
N GLU A 877 -19.63 -39.30 29.09
CA GLU A 877 -20.26 -40.06 30.18
C GLU A 877 -21.45 -39.33 30.83
N ASN A 878 -21.61 -38.03 30.59
CA ASN A 878 -22.72 -37.25 31.16
C ASN A 878 -23.06 -36.00 30.30
N PRO A 879 -23.75 -36.17 29.15
CA PRO A 879 -24.04 -35.07 28.23
C PRO A 879 -25.03 -34.04 28.81
N GLU A 880 -25.86 -34.41 29.80
CA GLU A 880 -26.87 -33.53 30.41
C GLU A 880 -26.28 -32.50 31.39
N ARG A 881 -25.04 -32.70 31.86
CA ARG A 881 -24.32 -31.74 32.73
C ARG A 881 -23.50 -30.69 31.98
N ILE A 882 -23.49 -30.75 30.66
CA ILE A 882 -22.81 -29.77 29.81
C ILE A 882 -23.83 -28.68 29.47
N GLY A 883 -23.43 -27.41 29.49
CA GLY A 883 -24.29 -26.30 29.09
C GLY A 883 -24.58 -26.30 27.59
N LEU A 884 -25.49 -27.17 27.13
CA LEU A 884 -25.86 -27.32 25.71
C LEU A 884 -27.04 -26.41 25.29
N ASN A 885 -27.73 -25.78 26.24
CA ASN A 885 -28.86 -24.87 25.98
C ASN A 885 -28.44 -23.69 25.07
N GLY A 886 -29.05 -23.56 23.89
CA GLY A 886 -28.71 -22.54 22.89
C GLY A 886 -27.75 -23.00 21.78
N LEU A 887 -27.41 -24.29 21.73
CA LEU A 887 -26.70 -24.91 20.61
C LEU A 887 -27.67 -25.69 19.70
N ASP A 888 -27.51 -25.54 18.39
CA ASP A 888 -28.24 -26.31 17.37
C ASP A 888 -27.29 -27.30 16.64
N THR A 889 -27.87 -28.33 16.00
CA THR A 889 -27.10 -29.26 15.15
C THR A 889 -26.75 -28.60 13.84
N GLU A 890 -25.47 -28.39 13.62
CA GLU A 890 -24.91 -27.59 12.55
C GLU A 890 -24.27 -28.48 11.47
N HIS A 891 -24.53 -28.20 10.20
CA HIS A 891 -23.95 -28.86 9.02
C HIS A 891 -22.87 -27.93 8.45
N ILE A 892 -21.60 -28.36 8.35
CA ILE A 892 -20.50 -27.42 8.02
C ILE A 892 -20.80 -26.60 6.74
N LEU A 893 -21.13 -27.28 5.65
CA LEU A 893 -21.78 -26.68 4.47
C LEU A 893 -23.30 -26.70 4.65
N ASP A 894 -23.98 -25.57 4.43
CA ASP A 894 -25.44 -25.53 4.55
C ASP A 894 -26.14 -26.35 3.45
N ARG A 895 -27.28 -26.94 3.82
CA ARG A 895 -28.13 -27.75 2.94
C ARG A 895 -28.71 -26.97 1.77
N GLY A 896 -28.97 -25.68 1.93
CA GLY A 896 -29.50 -24.82 0.88
C GLY A 896 -28.48 -24.51 -0.20
N THR A 897 -27.20 -24.43 0.15
CA THR A 897 -26.08 -24.12 -0.75
C THR A 897 -26.00 -25.11 -1.93
N ILE A 898 -26.28 -26.39 -1.71
CA ILE A 898 -26.31 -27.39 -2.80
C ILE A 898 -27.37 -27.04 -3.85
N ALA A 899 -28.52 -26.50 -3.42
CA ALA A 899 -29.64 -26.17 -4.29
C ALA A 899 -29.55 -24.77 -4.92
N GLY A 900 -29.13 -23.77 -4.15
CA GLY A 900 -29.05 -22.37 -4.56
C GLY A 900 -27.73 -21.96 -5.20
N SER A 901 -26.67 -22.78 -5.08
CA SER A 901 -25.34 -22.49 -5.62
C SER A 901 -24.82 -23.63 -6.50
N PHE A 902 -24.47 -24.79 -5.92
CA PHE A 902 -23.79 -25.87 -6.68
C PHE A 902 -24.59 -26.40 -7.89
N VAL A 903 -25.89 -26.70 -7.70
CA VAL A 903 -26.78 -27.11 -8.80
C VAL A 903 -26.92 -26.01 -9.86
N VAL A 904 -26.97 -24.75 -9.44
CA VAL A 904 -27.06 -23.60 -10.36
C VAL A 904 -25.79 -23.53 -11.20
N SER A 905 -24.61 -23.59 -10.59
CA SER A 905 -23.33 -23.55 -11.31
C SER A 905 -23.17 -24.65 -12.35
N MET A 906 -23.47 -25.91 -11.98
CA MET A 906 -23.47 -27.04 -12.92
C MET A 906 -24.42 -26.82 -14.10
N PHE A 907 -25.58 -26.18 -13.89
CA PHE A 907 -26.58 -25.97 -14.93
C PHE A 907 -26.27 -24.77 -15.83
N THR A 908 -25.78 -23.66 -15.28
CA THR A 908 -25.55 -22.40 -16.01
C THR A 908 -24.17 -22.30 -16.67
N GLY A 909 -23.15 -22.99 -16.13
CA GLY A 909 -21.75 -22.80 -16.53
C GLY A 909 -20.96 -21.81 -15.67
N PHE A 910 -21.58 -21.19 -14.66
CA PHE A 910 -20.99 -20.08 -13.88
C PHE A 910 -20.82 -20.43 -12.39
N LEU A 911 -19.61 -20.22 -11.88
CA LEU A 911 -19.23 -20.40 -10.47
C LEU A 911 -19.80 -19.26 -9.59
N PRO A 912 -19.84 -19.42 -8.26
CA PRO A 912 -20.41 -18.42 -7.34
C PRO A 912 -19.87 -16.99 -7.45
N THR A 913 -18.59 -16.81 -7.80
CA THR A 913 -17.98 -15.49 -8.06
C THR A 913 -18.36 -14.88 -9.42
N GLY A 914 -19.23 -15.52 -10.20
CA GLY A 914 -19.55 -15.11 -11.58
C GLY A 914 -18.54 -15.58 -12.62
N LYS A 915 -17.40 -16.17 -12.22
CA LYS A 915 -16.43 -16.78 -13.14
C LYS A 915 -17.06 -17.92 -13.94
N ARG A 916 -16.76 -18.03 -15.23
CA ARG A 916 -17.16 -19.20 -16.04
C ARG A 916 -16.28 -20.40 -15.67
N ALA A 917 -16.88 -21.53 -15.36
CA ALA A 917 -16.19 -22.71 -14.82
C ALA A 917 -15.24 -23.42 -15.80
N GLN A 918 -15.21 -23.01 -17.07
CA GLN A 918 -14.58 -23.69 -18.22
C GLN A 918 -15.08 -25.13 -18.52
N LEU A 919 -15.74 -25.79 -17.58
CA LEU A 919 -16.41 -27.08 -17.74
C LEU A 919 -17.69 -27.01 -18.59
N VAL A 920 -18.05 -28.14 -19.20
CA VAL A 920 -19.30 -28.30 -19.96
C VAL A 920 -20.50 -28.31 -18.99
N PRO A 921 -21.49 -27.41 -19.16
CA PRO A 921 -22.69 -27.39 -18.32
C PRO A 921 -23.53 -28.68 -18.42
N ILE A 922 -24.08 -29.10 -17.30
CA ILE A 922 -24.82 -30.35 -17.15
C ILE A 922 -26.25 -30.17 -17.68
N GLY A 923 -26.60 -30.91 -18.73
CA GLY A 923 -27.92 -30.80 -19.38
C GLY A 923 -29.11 -31.25 -18.52
N GLN A 924 -30.27 -30.63 -18.77
CA GLN A 924 -31.55 -30.90 -18.07
C GLN A 924 -31.91 -32.38 -17.91
N SER A 925 -31.52 -33.24 -18.85
CA SER A 925 -31.80 -34.68 -18.81
C SER A 925 -31.08 -35.43 -17.68
N PHE A 926 -30.06 -34.86 -17.06
CA PHE A 926 -29.50 -35.33 -15.79
C PHE A 926 -30.37 -34.89 -14.60
N PHE A 927 -30.74 -33.61 -14.53
CA PHE A 927 -31.55 -33.05 -13.45
C PHE A 927 -32.97 -33.62 -13.39
N ASP A 928 -33.59 -33.94 -14.54
CA ASP A 928 -34.84 -34.70 -14.62
C ASP A 928 -34.76 -36.08 -13.93
N ARG A 929 -33.55 -36.64 -13.75
CA ARG A 929 -33.29 -37.92 -13.05
C ARG A 929 -32.83 -37.76 -11.59
N TRP A 930 -32.62 -36.53 -11.10
CA TRP A 930 -32.04 -36.21 -9.78
C TRP A 930 -32.73 -36.90 -8.59
N ASN A 931 -34.07 -36.99 -8.64
CA ASN A 931 -34.90 -37.62 -7.61
C ASN A 931 -35.44 -39.01 -8.02
N ILE A 932 -35.09 -39.52 -9.21
CA ILE A 932 -35.60 -40.81 -9.68
C ILE A 932 -34.80 -41.96 -9.03
N MET A 933 -35.51 -43.00 -8.61
CA MET A 933 -34.92 -44.19 -8.00
C MET A 933 -34.12 -45.00 -9.03
N ASN A 934 -32.81 -45.05 -8.85
CA ASN A 934 -31.88 -45.83 -9.66
C ASN A 934 -31.43 -47.11 -8.91
N PRO A 935 -31.74 -48.31 -9.42
CA PRO A 935 -31.35 -49.58 -8.79
C PRO A 935 -29.84 -49.81 -8.68
N LEU A 936 -29.02 -49.17 -9.51
CA LEU A 936 -27.56 -49.29 -9.48
C LEU A 936 -26.95 -48.42 -8.38
N LEU A 937 -27.41 -47.17 -8.21
CA LEU A 937 -27.00 -46.33 -7.06
C LEU A 937 -27.27 -47.01 -5.71
N LYS A 938 -28.36 -47.79 -5.61
CA LYS A 938 -28.70 -48.57 -4.41
C LYS A 938 -27.76 -49.76 -4.15
N LYS A 939 -26.98 -50.20 -5.15
CA LYS A 939 -25.94 -51.24 -5.01
C LYS A 939 -24.57 -50.68 -4.59
N MET A 940 -24.34 -49.39 -4.79
CA MET A 940 -23.07 -48.73 -4.47
C MET A 940 -22.75 -48.76 -2.95
N PRO A 941 -21.48 -48.47 -2.56
CA PRO A 941 -21.07 -48.44 -1.16
C PRO A 941 -21.95 -47.54 -0.28
N ARG A 942 -21.95 -47.85 1.02
CA ARG A 942 -22.61 -47.03 2.05
C ARG A 942 -21.81 -45.74 2.26
N ILE A 943 -22.52 -44.67 2.58
CA ILE A 943 -21.92 -43.36 2.79
C ILE A 943 -21.38 -43.27 4.23
N GLY A 944 -20.12 -42.85 4.37
CA GLY A 944 -19.46 -42.57 5.65
C GLY A 944 -19.17 -43.76 6.59
N SER A 945 -19.91 -44.87 6.55
CA SER A 945 -19.60 -46.05 7.38
C SER A 945 -20.26 -47.35 6.88
N ASN A 946 -19.80 -48.49 7.39
CA ASN A 946 -20.42 -49.81 7.18
C ASN A 946 -21.89 -49.91 7.67
N ASN A 947 -22.34 -48.98 8.52
CA ASN A 947 -23.73 -48.86 8.97
C ASN A 947 -24.48 -47.67 8.32
N GLY A 948 -23.80 -46.89 7.46
CA GLY A 948 -24.36 -45.70 6.81
C GLY A 948 -25.47 -46.01 5.78
N PRO A 949 -26.20 -44.98 5.32
CA PRO A 949 -27.27 -45.15 4.33
C PRO A 949 -26.78 -45.74 2.99
N ARG A 950 -27.70 -46.38 2.23
CA ARG A 950 -27.57 -46.63 0.78
C ARG A 950 -28.69 -45.90 0.02
N PRO A 951 -28.54 -44.59 -0.26
CA PRO A 951 -29.55 -43.84 -1.01
C PRO A 951 -29.62 -44.29 -2.47
N GLY A 952 -30.83 -44.35 -3.03
CA GLY A 952 -31.07 -44.79 -4.41
C GLY A 952 -31.35 -43.66 -5.41
N THR A 953 -31.26 -42.39 -5.02
CA THR A 953 -31.41 -41.22 -5.89
C THR A 953 -30.18 -40.34 -5.77
N ILE A 954 -29.85 -39.56 -6.80
CA ILE A 954 -28.70 -38.63 -6.79
C ILE A 954 -28.84 -37.65 -5.63
N ASN A 955 -30.01 -37.00 -5.52
CA ASN A 955 -30.36 -36.09 -4.44
C ASN A 955 -30.04 -36.66 -3.05
N ALA A 956 -30.59 -37.83 -2.73
CA ALA A 956 -30.46 -38.40 -1.40
C ALA A 956 -29.05 -38.93 -1.11
N ARG A 957 -28.24 -39.18 -2.15
CA ARG A 957 -26.84 -39.57 -2.03
C ARG A 957 -25.99 -38.38 -1.62
N LEU A 958 -26.03 -37.29 -2.39
CA LEU A 958 -25.29 -36.05 -2.10
C LEU A 958 -25.74 -35.42 -0.77
N MET A 959 -27.04 -35.30 -0.53
CA MET A 959 -27.57 -34.73 0.72
C MET A 959 -27.32 -35.59 1.97
N THR A 960 -26.82 -36.83 1.85
CA THR A 960 -26.33 -37.63 2.99
C THR A 960 -24.89 -37.25 3.38
N CYS A 961 -24.10 -36.69 2.47
CA CYS A 961 -22.70 -36.33 2.72
C CYS A 961 -22.57 -35.12 3.65
N LEU A 962 -23.56 -34.23 3.63
CA LEU A 962 -23.73 -33.15 4.61
C LEU A 962 -24.13 -33.67 6.02
N GLY A 963 -24.33 -34.98 6.16
CA GLY A 963 -24.62 -35.67 7.41
C GLY A 963 -26.00 -36.36 7.45
N ALA A 964 -26.09 -37.43 8.25
CA ALA A 964 -27.31 -38.21 8.48
C ALA A 964 -27.24 -38.99 9.80
N PHE A 965 -28.36 -39.60 10.21
CA PHE A 965 -28.39 -40.49 11.40
C PHE A 965 -27.31 -41.59 11.42
N GLY A 966 -26.91 -42.11 10.25
CA GLY A 966 -25.87 -43.14 10.07
C GLY A 966 -24.50 -42.62 9.61
N PHE A 967 -24.33 -41.31 9.44
CA PHE A 967 -23.06 -40.65 9.14
C PHE A 967 -23.04 -39.27 9.81
N ARG A 968 -22.54 -39.21 11.04
CA ARG A 968 -22.68 -38.04 11.93
C ARG A 968 -21.46 -37.12 11.98
N GLN A 969 -20.31 -37.56 11.46
CA GLN A 969 -19.06 -36.79 11.46
C GLN A 969 -19.15 -35.41 10.77
N PRO A 970 -20.01 -35.19 9.75
CA PRO A 970 -20.24 -33.86 9.17
C PRO A 970 -20.88 -32.80 10.07
N PHE A 971 -21.37 -33.17 11.26
CA PHE A 971 -22.05 -32.23 12.14
C PHE A 971 -21.15 -31.64 13.21
N SER A 972 -21.52 -30.45 13.68
CA SER A 972 -21.06 -29.90 14.95
C SER A 972 -22.25 -29.48 15.82
N LEU A 973 -21.97 -28.98 17.03
CA LEU A 973 -22.90 -28.09 17.73
C LEU A 973 -22.36 -26.67 17.70
N LEU A 974 -23.18 -25.71 17.25
CA LEU A 974 -22.84 -24.29 17.19
C LEU A 974 -23.95 -23.45 17.85
N GLU A 975 -23.55 -22.34 18.49
CA GLU A 975 -24.45 -21.35 19.07
C GLU A 975 -25.43 -20.80 18.03
N LYS A 976 -26.73 -20.82 18.37
CA LYS A 976 -27.84 -20.62 17.41
C LYS A 976 -27.69 -19.36 16.55
N GLY A 977 -27.31 -18.23 17.16
CA GLY A 977 -27.09 -16.96 16.46
C GLY A 977 -26.02 -17.06 15.37
N THR A 978 -24.85 -17.61 15.71
CA THR A 978 -23.72 -17.81 14.78
C THR A 978 -24.07 -18.82 13.69
N ASN A 979 -24.81 -19.88 14.02
CA ASN A 979 -25.30 -20.86 13.05
C ASN A 979 -26.23 -20.20 12.01
N ILE A 980 -27.21 -19.41 12.44
CA ILE A 980 -28.09 -18.65 11.55
C ILE A 980 -27.32 -17.64 10.69
N ALA A 981 -26.33 -16.96 11.26
CA ALA A 981 -25.45 -16.03 10.52
C ALA A 981 -24.65 -16.75 9.42
N LYS A 982 -23.98 -17.87 9.75
CA LYS A 982 -23.26 -18.70 8.76
C LYS A 982 -24.19 -19.30 7.70
N GLY A 983 -25.38 -19.74 8.11
CA GLY A 983 -26.41 -20.25 7.21
C GLY A 983 -26.93 -19.22 6.21
N LYS A 984 -26.90 -17.92 6.55
CA LYS A 984 -27.18 -16.81 5.63
C LYS A 984 -26.01 -16.58 4.67
N LEU A 985 -24.78 -16.46 5.19
CA LEU A 985 -23.57 -16.29 4.38
C LEU A 985 -23.46 -17.35 3.27
N MET A 986 -23.69 -18.61 3.61
CA MET A 986 -23.61 -19.74 2.67
C MET A 986 -24.78 -19.84 1.67
N LYS A 987 -25.81 -19.00 1.82
CA LYS A 987 -26.90 -18.80 0.84
C LYS A 987 -26.71 -17.53 -0.01
N GLY A 988 -25.69 -16.71 0.29
CA GLY A 988 -25.45 -15.40 -0.33
C GLY A 988 -26.09 -14.20 0.39
N ASP A 989 -26.78 -14.46 1.51
CA ASP A 989 -27.47 -13.45 2.33
C ASP A 989 -26.55 -12.73 3.32
N ASN A 990 -26.89 -11.49 3.68
CA ASN A 990 -26.25 -10.76 4.77
C ASN A 990 -26.38 -11.49 6.11
N MET A 991 -25.24 -11.79 6.77
CA MET A 991 -25.17 -12.51 8.04
C MET A 991 -26.07 -11.88 9.12
N VAL A 992 -26.03 -10.55 9.20
CA VAL A 992 -27.00 -9.71 9.92
C VAL A 992 -27.47 -8.60 8.99
N GLY A 993 -28.78 -8.37 8.89
CA GLY A 993 -29.32 -7.29 8.05
C GLY A 993 -28.88 -5.90 8.53
N LEU A 994 -28.35 -5.08 7.62
CA LEU A 994 -27.74 -3.79 7.93
C LEU A 994 -28.71 -2.83 8.68
N THR A 995 -29.99 -2.82 8.32
CA THR A 995 -31.04 -2.03 9.00
C THR A 995 -31.20 -2.39 10.48
N ASN A 996 -30.90 -3.62 10.90
CA ASN A 996 -30.91 -3.98 12.33
C ASN A 996 -29.70 -3.39 13.06
N ILE A 997 -28.54 -3.36 12.39
CA ILE A 997 -27.31 -2.75 12.91
C ILE A 997 -27.51 -1.24 13.03
N GLU A 998 -28.02 -0.59 11.98
CA GLU A 998 -28.47 0.81 11.98
C GLU A 998 -29.43 1.12 13.14
N THR A 999 -30.47 0.29 13.31
CA THR A 999 -31.46 0.44 14.39
C THR A 999 -30.83 0.33 15.79
N LEU A 1000 -29.87 -0.59 15.99
CA LEU A 1000 -29.15 -0.73 17.25
C LEU A 1000 -28.19 0.46 17.50
N THR A 1001 -27.57 0.99 16.45
CA THR A 1001 -26.75 2.21 16.50
C THR A 1001 -27.58 3.45 16.84
N ILE A 1002 -28.78 3.59 16.28
CA ILE A 1002 -29.72 4.65 16.63
C ILE A 1002 -30.17 4.53 18.10
N LYS A 1003 -30.42 3.31 18.60
CA LYS A 1003 -30.73 3.09 20.03
C LYS A 1003 -29.56 3.43 20.95
N LEU A 1004 -28.33 3.08 20.60
CA LEU A 1004 -27.14 3.48 21.33
C LEU A 1004 -27.06 5.01 21.49
N ILE A 1005 -27.35 5.77 20.43
CA ILE A 1005 -27.41 7.24 20.48
C ILE A 1005 -28.53 7.74 21.40
N GLN A 1006 -29.71 7.10 21.33
CA GLN A 1006 -30.90 7.50 22.10
C GLN A 1006 -30.81 7.16 23.59
N GLU A 1007 -30.10 6.08 23.95
CA GLU A 1007 -30.04 5.55 25.31
C GLU A 1007 -28.73 5.90 26.05
N ASP A 1008 -27.59 6.03 25.35
CA ASP A 1008 -26.21 6.11 25.92
C ASP A 1008 -25.97 5.10 27.07
N THR A 1009 -26.45 3.86 26.91
CA THR A 1009 -26.29 2.77 27.88
C THR A 1009 -25.18 1.80 27.49
N HIS A 1010 -24.61 1.13 28.49
CA HIS A 1010 -23.68 0.02 28.26
C HIS A 1010 -24.41 -1.17 27.61
N GLU A 1011 -25.69 -1.35 27.94
CA GLU A 1011 -26.59 -2.37 27.44
C GLU A 1011 -26.91 -2.19 25.94
N ALA A 1012 -27.12 -0.96 25.47
CA ALA A 1012 -27.29 -0.68 24.03
C ALA A 1012 -25.97 -0.90 23.26
N ALA A 1013 -24.83 -0.55 23.87
CA ALA A 1013 -23.51 -0.80 23.29
C ALA A 1013 -23.21 -2.30 23.16
N ASP A 1014 -23.43 -3.10 24.21
CA ASP A 1014 -23.27 -4.57 24.16
C ASP A 1014 -24.20 -5.20 23.11
N ARG A 1015 -25.46 -4.76 23.03
CA ARG A 1015 -26.41 -5.21 21.99
C ARG A 1015 -25.88 -5.00 20.57
N LEU A 1016 -25.34 -3.81 20.28
CA LEU A 1016 -24.77 -3.49 18.96
C LEU A 1016 -23.47 -4.28 18.70
N LEU A 1017 -22.54 -4.27 19.64
CA LEU A 1017 -21.21 -4.86 19.45
C LEU A 1017 -21.28 -6.40 19.40
N SER A 1018 -22.10 -7.05 20.23
CA SER A 1018 -22.37 -8.49 20.15
C SER A 1018 -23.03 -8.90 18.83
N THR A 1019 -23.93 -8.05 18.30
CA THR A 1019 -24.56 -8.26 16.99
C THR A 1019 -23.53 -8.25 15.86
N ILE A 1020 -22.64 -7.26 15.83
CA ILE A 1020 -21.56 -7.17 14.83
C ILE A 1020 -20.57 -8.32 14.99
N ARG A 1021 -20.11 -8.58 16.22
CA ARG A 1021 -19.16 -9.66 16.55
C ARG A 1021 -19.63 -11.04 16.12
N THR A 1022 -20.95 -11.28 16.10
CA THR A 1022 -21.53 -12.56 15.63
C THR A 1022 -21.14 -12.89 14.18
N GLY A 1023 -21.06 -11.89 13.29
CA GLY A 1023 -20.64 -12.10 11.90
C GLY A 1023 -19.15 -12.42 11.75
N PHE A 1024 -18.29 -11.74 12.50
CA PHE A 1024 -16.86 -12.08 12.56
C PHE A 1024 -16.62 -13.47 13.15
N ALA A 1025 -17.39 -13.84 14.18
CA ALA A 1025 -17.30 -15.15 14.84
C ALA A 1025 -17.63 -16.32 13.90
N VAL A 1026 -18.40 -16.12 12.83
CA VAL A 1026 -18.61 -17.14 11.78
C VAL A 1026 -17.27 -17.61 11.20
N PHE A 1027 -16.33 -16.70 10.94
CA PHE A 1027 -15.04 -17.05 10.34
C PHE A 1027 -14.10 -17.73 11.33
N GLU A 1028 -14.13 -17.36 12.62
CA GLU A 1028 -13.41 -18.10 13.68
C GLU A 1028 -13.96 -19.52 13.87
N TYR A 1029 -15.26 -19.73 13.66
CA TYR A 1029 -15.83 -21.07 13.60
C TYR A 1029 -15.33 -21.84 12.36
N LEU A 1030 -15.42 -21.28 11.16
CA LEU A 1030 -15.02 -21.97 9.92
C LEU A 1030 -13.53 -22.33 9.89
N LYS A 1031 -12.65 -21.45 10.39
CA LYS A 1031 -11.20 -21.70 10.48
C LYS A 1031 -10.80 -22.68 11.59
N ASN A 1032 -11.72 -23.09 12.48
CA ASN A 1032 -11.37 -23.94 13.62
C ASN A 1032 -10.88 -25.33 13.16
N PRO A 1033 -9.75 -25.87 13.67
CA PRO A 1033 -9.19 -27.15 13.22
C PRO A 1033 -10.12 -28.37 13.30
N HIS A 1034 -11.16 -28.35 14.15
CA HIS A 1034 -12.16 -29.41 14.20
C HIS A 1034 -13.28 -29.24 13.17
N VAL A 1035 -13.53 -28.01 12.72
CA VAL A 1035 -14.51 -27.64 11.70
C VAL A 1035 -13.91 -27.85 10.30
N THR A 1036 -12.66 -27.46 10.08
CA THR A 1036 -11.94 -27.72 8.82
C THR A 1036 -11.79 -29.22 8.55
N ALA A 1037 -11.48 -30.02 9.58
CA ALA A 1037 -11.44 -31.48 9.48
C ALA A 1037 -12.82 -32.09 9.12
N ALA A 1038 -13.91 -31.56 9.68
CA ALA A 1038 -15.27 -31.99 9.32
C ALA A 1038 -15.63 -31.56 7.88
N TRP A 1039 -15.20 -30.38 7.44
CA TRP A 1039 -15.37 -29.91 6.05
C TRP A 1039 -14.63 -30.81 5.06
N ALA A 1040 -13.37 -31.17 5.34
CA ALA A 1040 -12.59 -32.09 4.52
C ALA A 1040 -13.26 -33.47 4.39
N ALA A 1041 -13.83 -34.00 5.47
CA ALA A 1041 -14.59 -35.26 5.45
C ALA A 1041 -15.89 -35.17 4.62
N VAL A 1042 -16.56 -33.99 4.60
CA VAL A 1042 -17.70 -33.75 3.68
C VAL A 1042 -17.23 -33.70 2.23
N ASN A 1043 -16.10 -33.04 1.95
CA ASN A 1043 -15.53 -32.96 0.61
C ASN A 1043 -15.17 -34.34 0.05
N GLU A 1044 -14.38 -35.13 0.80
CA GLU A 1044 -13.98 -36.50 0.44
C GLU A 1044 -15.20 -37.38 0.12
N GLN A 1045 -16.23 -37.34 0.97
CA GLN A 1045 -17.46 -38.10 0.73
C GLN A 1045 -18.23 -37.59 -0.49
N MET A 1046 -18.33 -36.27 -0.72
CA MET A 1046 -18.98 -35.69 -1.90
C MET A 1046 -18.29 -36.16 -3.20
N ARG A 1047 -16.97 -35.94 -3.34
CA ARG A 1047 -16.17 -36.43 -4.49
C ARG A 1047 -16.38 -37.93 -4.73
N THR A 1048 -16.32 -38.73 -3.65
CA THR A 1048 -16.61 -40.17 -3.70
C THR A 1048 -18.03 -40.47 -4.18
N GLN A 1049 -19.02 -39.64 -3.87
CA GLN A 1049 -20.38 -39.87 -4.35
C GLN A 1049 -20.56 -39.49 -5.82
N PHE A 1050 -19.87 -38.45 -6.31
CA PHE A 1050 -19.90 -38.06 -7.72
C PHE A 1050 -19.33 -39.14 -8.63
N LEU A 1051 -18.14 -39.69 -8.32
CA LEU A 1051 -17.55 -40.86 -9.02
C LEU A 1051 -18.54 -42.05 -9.17
N ASN A 1052 -19.26 -42.34 -8.08
CA ASN A 1052 -20.27 -43.41 -8.04
C ASN A 1052 -21.57 -43.06 -8.79
N ILE A 1053 -21.84 -41.78 -9.04
CA ILE A 1053 -22.98 -41.31 -9.85
C ILE A 1053 -22.59 -41.35 -11.33
N GLU A 1054 -21.43 -40.81 -11.69
CA GLU A 1054 -20.79 -40.88 -13.02
C GLU A 1054 -20.80 -42.30 -13.59
N GLN A 1055 -20.28 -43.26 -12.81
CA GLN A 1055 -20.26 -44.70 -13.15
C GLN A 1055 -21.66 -45.29 -13.46
N VAL A 1056 -22.74 -44.63 -13.03
CA VAL A 1056 -24.13 -45.07 -13.20
C VAL A 1056 -24.91 -44.23 -14.23
N THR A 1057 -24.51 -42.98 -14.48
CA THR A 1057 -25.18 -42.06 -15.41
C THR A 1057 -24.51 -41.97 -16.77
N GLY A 1058 -23.22 -42.29 -16.87
CA GLY A 1058 -22.41 -42.08 -18.07
C GLY A 1058 -21.97 -40.62 -18.27
N LEU A 1059 -22.03 -39.80 -17.22
CA LEU A 1059 -21.30 -38.53 -17.14
C LEU A 1059 -19.92 -38.79 -16.53
N ASP A 1060 -18.95 -37.90 -16.76
CA ASP A 1060 -17.56 -38.08 -16.35
C ASP A 1060 -16.86 -36.78 -15.87
N ASN A 1061 -17.64 -35.76 -15.48
CA ASN A 1061 -17.15 -34.43 -15.08
C ASN A 1061 -17.87 -33.82 -13.84
N LEU A 1062 -18.59 -34.62 -13.05
CA LEU A 1062 -19.29 -34.15 -11.85
C LEU A 1062 -18.33 -33.94 -10.67
N VAL A 1063 -17.21 -34.68 -10.62
CA VAL A 1063 -16.12 -34.42 -9.66
C VAL A 1063 -15.47 -33.07 -9.95
N ASP A 1064 -15.09 -32.81 -11.21
CA ASP A 1064 -14.46 -31.56 -11.63
C ASP A 1064 -15.38 -30.36 -11.31
N TRP A 1065 -16.69 -30.51 -11.58
CA TRP A 1065 -17.70 -29.53 -11.24
C TRP A 1065 -17.79 -29.25 -9.75
N TRP A 1066 -17.63 -30.27 -8.90
CA TRP A 1066 -17.64 -30.10 -7.44
C TRP A 1066 -16.36 -29.45 -6.92
N ASP A 1067 -15.19 -29.87 -7.41
CA ASP A 1067 -13.91 -29.34 -6.95
C ASP A 1067 -13.73 -27.87 -7.37
N ALA A 1068 -14.06 -27.53 -8.62
CA ALA A 1068 -14.05 -26.16 -9.12
C ALA A 1068 -15.07 -25.26 -8.40
N TRP A 1069 -16.28 -25.78 -8.14
CA TRP A 1069 -17.29 -25.04 -7.37
C TRP A 1069 -16.87 -24.82 -5.92
N LEU A 1070 -16.30 -25.82 -5.24
CA LEU A 1070 -15.98 -25.73 -3.82
C LEU A 1070 -14.80 -24.77 -3.55
N ALA A 1071 -13.81 -24.74 -4.44
CA ALA A 1071 -12.73 -23.77 -4.40
C ALA A 1071 -13.27 -22.33 -4.53
N ASP A 1072 -14.04 -22.05 -5.60
CA ASP A 1072 -14.59 -20.72 -5.86
C ASP A 1072 -15.63 -20.29 -4.80
N PHE A 1073 -16.43 -21.23 -4.27
CA PHE A 1073 -17.38 -20.96 -3.19
C PHE A 1073 -16.69 -20.50 -1.90
N SER A 1074 -15.48 -21.01 -1.60
CA SER A 1074 -14.70 -20.57 -0.44
C SER A 1074 -14.25 -19.11 -0.57
N ILE A 1075 -13.89 -18.69 -1.78
CA ILE A 1075 -13.54 -17.30 -2.11
C ILE A 1075 -14.81 -16.43 -2.04
N TYR A 1076 -15.90 -16.85 -2.66
CA TYR A 1076 -17.19 -16.16 -2.66
C TYR A 1076 -17.70 -15.82 -1.25
N ILE A 1077 -17.72 -16.79 -0.33
CA ILE A 1077 -18.19 -16.53 1.05
C ILE A 1077 -17.21 -15.66 1.84
N SER A 1078 -15.91 -15.70 1.53
CA SER A 1078 -14.92 -14.80 2.13
C SER A 1078 -15.18 -13.35 1.69
N LEU A 1079 -15.30 -13.11 0.39
CA LEU A 1079 -15.60 -11.79 -0.18
C LEU A 1079 -16.96 -11.24 0.30
N ARG A 1080 -18.04 -12.04 0.29
CA ARG A 1080 -19.35 -11.60 0.82
C ARG A 1080 -19.31 -11.33 2.33
N GLY A 1081 -18.51 -12.09 3.09
CA GLY A 1081 -18.32 -11.87 4.54
C GLY A 1081 -17.56 -10.58 4.85
N GLN A 1082 -16.46 -10.33 4.13
CA GLN A 1082 -15.68 -9.09 4.21
C GLN A 1082 -16.52 -7.88 3.79
N ARG A 1083 -17.24 -7.97 2.66
CA ARG A 1083 -18.14 -6.91 2.19
C ARG A 1083 -19.22 -6.57 3.22
N TRP A 1084 -19.90 -7.59 3.75
CA TRP A 1084 -20.87 -7.41 4.84
C TRP A 1084 -20.25 -6.69 6.05
N ALA A 1085 -19.00 -6.99 6.41
CA ALA A 1085 -18.34 -6.35 7.53
C ALA A 1085 -18.03 -4.87 7.25
N TYR A 1086 -17.53 -4.53 6.07
CA TYR A 1086 -17.36 -3.13 5.65
C TYR A 1086 -18.70 -2.36 5.70
N ASP A 1087 -19.77 -2.91 5.15
CA ASP A 1087 -21.08 -2.28 5.14
C ASP A 1087 -21.67 -2.14 6.57
N ALA A 1088 -21.52 -3.17 7.42
CA ALA A 1088 -21.99 -3.16 8.80
C ALA A 1088 -21.26 -2.13 9.69
N LEU A 1089 -19.94 -2.01 9.53
CA LEU A 1089 -19.15 -1.00 10.24
C LEU A 1089 -19.44 0.39 9.67
N GLY A 1090 -19.48 0.58 8.35
CA GLY A 1090 -19.76 1.86 7.70
C GLY A 1090 -21.12 2.46 8.08
N VAL A 1091 -22.18 1.63 8.12
CA VAL A 1091 -23.51 2.05 8.61
C VAL A 1091 -23.47 2.47 10.09
N SER A 1092 -22.69 1.79 10.93
CA SER A 1092 -22.57 2.16 12.35
C SER A 1092 -21.74 3.44 12.56
N LEU A 1093 -20.60 3.53 11.89
CA LEU A 1093 -19.66 4.66 11.99
C LEU A 1093 -20.32 5.95 11.50
N SER A 1094 -20.96 5.93 10.33
CA SER A 1094 -21.60 7.13 9.73
C SER A 1094 -22.71 7.72 10.60
N VAL A 1095 -23.59 6.89 11.14
CA VAL A 1095 -24.68 7.31 12.04
C VAL A 1095 -24.13 7.90 13.35
N LEU A 1096 -23.09 7.30 13.93
CA LEU A 1096 -22.45 7.82 15.16
C LEU A 1096 -21.65 9.10 14.90
N GLN A 1097 -20.99 9.24 13.75
CA GLN A 1097 -20.28 10.46 13.34
C GLN A 1097 -21.24 11.64 13.16
N GLN A 1098 -22.35 11.46 12.46
CA GLN A 1098 -23.37 12.51 12.26
C GLN A 1098 -23.91 13.02 13.60
N ASN A 1099 -24.21 12.10 14.53
CA ASN A 1099 -24.63 12.46 15.88
C ASN A 1099 -23.54 13.21 16.67
N ASN A 1100 -22.28 12.76 16.59
CA ASN A 1100 -21.17 13.43 17.26
C ASN A 1100 -20.90 14.83 16.71
N GLN A 1101 -21.01 15.03 15.40
CA GLN A 1101 -20.92 16.36 14.76
C GLN A 1101 -22.06 17.28 15.24
N ALA A 1102 -23.29 16.78 15.33
CA ALA A 1102 -24.42 17.54 15.87
C ALA A 1102 -24.23 17.90 17.35
N ALA A 1103 -23.74 16.97 18.18
CA ALA A 1103 -23.44 17.22 19.59
C ALA A 1103 -22.35 18.27 19.78
N VAL A 1104 -21.25 18.18 19.02
CA VAL A 1104 -20.15 19.17 19.04
C VAL A 1104 -20.63 20.54 18.57
N ALA A 1105 -21.45 20.62 17.52
CA ALA A 1105 -22.05 21.88 17.06
C ALA A 1105 -23.01 22.50 18.10
N ALA A 1106 -23.66 21.68 18.92
CA ALA A 1106 -24.50 22.11 20.04
C ALA A 1106 -23.70 22.43 21.33
N GLY A 1107 -22.38 22.24 21.34
CA GLY A 1107 -21.53 22.42 22.53
C GLY A 1107 -21.70 21.35 23.61
N LEU A 1108 -22.28 20.19 23.25
CA LEU A 1108 -22.54 19.07 24.16
C LEU A 1108 -21.36 18.06 24.16
N PRO A 1109 -21.11 17.37 25.28
CA PRO A 1109 -20.12 16.29 25.31
C PRO A 1109 -20.57 15.09 24.46
N VAL A 1110 -19.62 14.42 23.82
CA VAL A 1110 -19.87 13.16 23.11
C VAL A 1110 -20.20 12.05 24.13
N SER A 1111 -21.19 11.22 23.81
CA SER A 1111 -21.67 10.10 24.62
C SER A 1111 -20.53 9.13 25.00
N LYS A 1112 -20.53 8.66 26.25
CA LYS A 1112 -19.45 7.81 26.78
C LYS A 1112 -19.44 6.45 26.10
N HIS A 1113 -20.62 5.87 25.85
CA HIS A 1113 -20.72 4.56 25.21
C HIS A 1113 -20.61 4.66 23.68
N THR A 1114 -20.99 5.78 23.07
CA THR A 1114 -20.67 6.08 21.66
C THR A 1114 -19.17 6.07 21.42
N ALA A 1115 -18.38 6.79 22.23
CA ALA A 1115 -16.92 6.81 22.10
C ALA A 1115 -16.30 5.40 22.26
N MET A 1116 -16.78 4.62 23.24
CA MET A 1116 -16.37 3.23 23.46
C MET A 1116 -16.68 2.32 22.25
N VAL A 1117 -17.87 2.46 21.66
CA VAL A 1117 -18.29 1.71 20.47
C VAL A 1117 -17.46 2.11 19.26
N MET A 1118 -17.23 3.40 19.01
CA MET A 1118 -16.43 3.87 17.88
C MET A 1118 -15.00 3.30 17.89
N ALA A 1119 -14.37 3.20 19.06
CA ALA A 1119 -13.08 2.52 19.20
C ALA A 1119 -13.17 1.02 18.87
N GLN A 1120 -14.18 0.33 19.39
CA GLN A 1120 -14.38 -1.11 19.18
C GLN A 1120 -14.75 -1.47 17.73
N LEU A 1121 -15.41 -0.57 16.99
CA LEU A 1121 -15.64 -0.70 15.54
C LEU A 1121 -14.32 -0.62 14.75
N GLY A 1122 -13.33 0.13 15.22
CA GLY A 1122 -11.97 0.17 14.65
C GLY A 1122 -11.26 -1.18 14.74
N GLU A 1123 -11.31 -1.84 15.90
CA GLU A 1123 -10.76 -3.19 16.11
C GLU A 1123 -11.47 -4.27 15.27
N PHE A 1124 -12.76 -4.07 14.96
CA PHE A 1124 -13.44 -4.92 13.99
C PHE A 1124 -12.99 -4.62 12.54
N ALA A 1125 -12.69 -3.36 12.20
CA ALA A 1125 -12.18 -3.01 10.87
C ALA A 1125 -10.80 -3.62 10.58
N THR A 1126 -9.86 -3.57 11.54
CA THR A 1126 -8.54 -4.24 11.42
C THR A 1126 -8.66 -5.76 11.28
N SER A 1127 -9.75 -6.34 11.82
CA SER A 1127 -10.05 -7.78 11.76
C SER A 1127 -10.64 -8.26 10.42
N ILE A 1128 -11.12 -7.38 9.52
CA ILE A 1128 -11.83 -7.79 8.29
C ILE A 1128 -10.95 -8.67 7.39
N LYS A 1129 -9.66 -8.34 7.24
CA LYS A 1129 -8.69 -9.14 6.45
C LYS A 1129 -8.55 -10.59 6.93
N HIS A 1130 -8.98 -10.91 8.15
CA HIS A 1130 -8.96 -12.27 8.70
C HIS A 1130 -10.29 -13.03 8.55
N MET A 1131 -11.31 -12.42 7.91
CA MET A 1131 -12.58 -13.07 7.55
C MET A 1131 -12.44 -13.88 6.25
N VAL A 1132 -11.61 -14.92 6.31
CA VAL A 1132 -11.32 -15.83 5.18
C VAL A 1132 -11.76 -17.24 5.54
N ALA A 1133 -12.45 -17.91 4.61
CA ALA A 1133 -12.86 -19.31 4.74
C ALA A 1133 -11.64 -20.25 4.59
N PRO A 1134 -11.65 -21.44 5.22
CA PRO A 1134 -10.52 -22.35 5.15
C PRO A 1134 -10.27 -22.85 3.73
N ALA A 1135 -9.05 -22.66 3.23
CA ALA A 1135 -8.54 -23.43 2.10
C ALA A 1135 -8.55 -24.92 2.46
N LEU A 1136 -9.16 -25.75 1.61
CA LEU A 1136 -9.13 -27.20 1.79
C LEU A 1136 -7.86 -27.77 1.14
N PRO A 1137 -7.13 -28.68 1.82
CA PRO A 1137 -5.95 -29.30 1.23
C PRO A 1137 -6.35 -30.17 0.03
N GLU A 1138 -5.49 -30.20 -0.98
CA GLU A 1138 -5.64 -31.11 -2.11
C GLU A 1138 -5.67 -32.56 -1.62
N ILE A 1139 -6.72 -33.30 -2.01
CA ILE A 1139 -6.87 -34.71 -1.63
C ILE A 1139 -6.16 -35.55 -2.69
N PRO A 1140 -5.09 -36.30 -2.34
CA PRO A 1140 -4.35 -37.13 -3.30
C PRO A 1140 -5.26 -38.07 -4.07
N LEU A 1141 -5.05 -38.15 -5.39
CA LEU A 1141 -5.87 -38.98 -6.28
C LEU A 1141 -5.78 -40.46 -5.87
N LEU A 1142 -6.91 -41.02 -5.42
CA LEU A 1142 -7.03 -42.46 -5.23
C LEU A 1142 -6.96 -43.15 -6.61
N PRO A 1143 -6.13 -44.21 -6.78
CA PRO A 1143 -5.93 -44.84 -8.07
C PRO A 1143 -7.22 -45.51 -8.56
N ALA A 1144 -7.77 -45.01 -9.67
CA ALA A 1144 -8.96 -45.57 -10.30
C ALA A 1144 -8.69 -47.00 -10.83
N PRO A 1145 -9.60 -47.97 -10.61
CA PRO A 1145 -9.39 -49.36 -11.00
C PRO A 1145 -9.61 -49.58 -12.51
N GLY A 1146 -8.65 -49.15 -13.33
CA GLY A 1146 -8.42 -49.63 -14.69
C GLY A 1146 -9.35 -49.10 -15.79
N GLY A 1147 -9.01 -47.95 -16.37
CA GLY A 1147 -9.59 -47.48 -17.64
C GLY A 1147 -8.93 -46.19 -18.13
N SER A 1148 -8.26 -46.25 -19.28
CA SER A 1148 -7.66 -45.15 -20.06
C SER A 1148 -6.96 -44.00 -19.29
N LYS A 1149 -5.66 -43.81 -19.53
CA LYS A 1149 -5.02 -42.51 -19.32
C LYS A 1149 -5.84 -41.42 -20.02
N ARG A 1150 -6.24 -40.39 -19.27
CA ARG A 1150 -6.31 -39.02 -19.79
C ARG A 1150 -5.10 -38.32 -19.21
N ASP A 1151 -4.12 -38.02 -20.06
CA ASP A 1151 -3.02 -37.15 -19.69
C ASP A 1151 -3.59 -35.71 -19.66
N LEU A 1152 -3.53 -35.08 -18.49
CA LEU A 1152 -3.81 -33.67 -18.27
C LEU A 1152 -2.52 -33.11 -17.66
N ASP A 1153 -1.85 -32.21 -18.38
CA ASP A 1153 -0.56 -31.68 -17.96
C ASP A 1153 -0.73 -30.75 -16.75
N SER A 1154 -0.03 -31.05 -15.66
CA SER A 1154 -0.25 -30.42 -14.35
C SER A 1154 0.61 -29.18 -14.12
N GLU A 1155 0.72 -28.29 -15.12
CA GLU A 1155 1.59 -27.11 -15.08
C GLU A 1155 0.85 -25.76 -15.11
N GLU A 1156 -0.49 -25.73 -15.20
CA GLU A 1156 -1.28 -24.50 -15.32
C GLU A 1156 -2.22 -24.18 -14.14
N TYR A 1157 -2.01 -24.83 -12.97
CA TYR A 1157 -2.58 -24.38 -11.70
C TYR A 1157 -1.45 -23.84 -10.81
N GLY A 1158 -1.41 -22.50 -10.67
CA GLY A 1158 -0.55 -21.82 -9.70
C GLY A 1158 -0.87 -22.25 -8.26
N SER A 1159 0.04 -21.96 -7.34
CA SER A 1159 -0.10 -22.45 -5.96
C SER A 1159 -1.36 -21.88 -5.29
N VAL A 1160 -1.84 -22.58 -4.27
CA VAL A 1160 -2.97 -22.10 -3.45
C VAL A 1160 -2.66 -20.71 -2.84
N GLU A 1161 -1.39 -20.33 -2.68
CA GLU A 1161 -0.96 -19.03 -2.14
C GLU A 1161 -1.03 -17.90 -3.20
N ASP A 1162 -0.92 -18.22 -4.49
CA ASP A 1162 -1.00 -17.24 -5.59
C ASP A 1162 -2.44 -16.75 -5.83
N ILE A 1163 -3.42 -17.63 -5.64
CA ILE A 1163 -4.85 -17.35 -5.88
C ILE A 1163 -5.41 -16.28 -4.92
N TRP A 1164 -4.84 -16.13 -3.73
CA TRP A 1164 -5.26 -15.12 -2.74
C TRP A 1164 -4.75 -13.70 -3.03
N ASN A 1165 -3.83 -13.52 -3.98
CA ASN A 1165 -3.25 -12.21 -4.33
C ASN A 1165 -3.92 -11.56 -5.57
N LEU A 1166 -5.02 -12.11 -6.07
CA LEU A 1166 -5.77 -11.51 -7.18
C LEU A 1166 -6.61 -10.30 -6.71
N PRO A 1167 -6.49 -9.13 -7.36
CA PRO A 1167 -7.34 -7.98 -7.04
C PRO A 1167 -8.82 -8.27 -7.35
N PRO A 1168 -9.77 -7.54 -6.74
CA PRO A 1168 -11.19 -7.69 -7.00
C PRO A 1168 -11.53 -7.16 -8.40
N ALA A 1169 -11.37 -8.01 -9.41
CA ALA A 1169 -11.91 -7.76 -10.76
C ALA A 1169 -13.41 -7.47 -10.70
N GLU A 1170 -13.91 -6.68 -11.66
CA GLU A 1170 -15.31 -6.26 -11.74
C GLU A 1170 -16.26 -7.47 -11.91
N VAL A 1171 -16.71 -8.04 -10.80
CA VAL A 1171 -17.82 -8.98 -10.79
C VAL A 1171 -19.11 -8.18 -10.96
N ASP A 1172 -19.74 -8.32 -12.13
CA ASP A 1172 -21.10 -7.81 -12.39
C ASP A 1172 -22.12 -8.60 -11.56
N LEU A 1173 -22.20 -8.22 -10.28
CA LEU A 1173 -23.17 -8.75 -9.33
C LEU A 1173 -24.59 -8.31 -9.68
N GLU A 1174 -24.80 -7.22 -10.43
CA GLU A 1174 -26.16 -6.82 -10.86
C GLU A 1174 -26.75 -7.84 -11.84
N VAL A 1175 -25.96 -8.39 -12.78
CA VAL A 1175 -26.42 -9.45 -13.69
C VAL A 1175 -26.77 -10.74 -12.93
N TRP A 1176 -26.02 -11.09 -11.88
CA TRP A 1176 -26.33 -12.27 -11.06
C TRP A 1176 -27.50 -12.03 -10.10
N GLU A 1177 -27.57 -10.88 -9.43
CA GLU A 1177 -28.66 -10.55 -8.50
C GLU A 1177 -29.99 -10.28 -9.26
N ARG A 1178 -29.96 -9.77 -10.50
CA ARG A 1178 -31.13 -9.81 -11.40
C ARG A 1178 -31.58 -11.24 -11.69
N SER A 1179 -30.66 -12.15 -11.96
CA SER A 1179 -30.96 -13.57 -12.21
C SER A 1179 -31.49 -14.29 -10.96
N MET A 1180 -31.05 -13.89 -9.76
CA MET A 1180 -31.58 -14.36 -8.48
C MET A 1180 -32.94 -13.77 -8.12
N SER A 1181 -33.25 -12.54 -8.57
CA SER A 1181 -34.50 -11.85 -8.22
C SER A 1181 -35.78 -12.49 -8.79
N GLU A 1182 -35.65 -13.38 -9.78
CA GLU A 1182 -36.76 -14.20 -10.28
C GLU A 1182 -37.08 -15.45 -9.41
N VAL A 1183 -36.31 -15.70 -8.34
CA VAL A 1183 -36.59 -16.78 -7.36
C VAL A 1183 -37.73 -16.37 -6.42
N VAL A 1184 -38.94 -16.30 -6.97
CA VAL A 1184 -40.17 -15.91 -6.25
C VAL A 1184 -40.51 -16.93 -5.16
N ILE A 1185 -40.51 -16.48 -3.91
CA ILE A 1185 -41.29 -17.13 -2.84
C ILE A 1185 -42.75 -16.74 -3.05
N ASP A 1186 -43.58 -17.72 -3.41
CA ASP A 1186 -44.98 -17.48 -3.75
C ASP A 1186 -45.79 -16.97 -2.54
N ARG A 1187 -46.37 -15.78 -2.72
CA ARG A 1187 -47.37 -15.14 -1.86
C ARG A 1187 -48.36 -14.35 -2.71
N GLU A 1188 -49.11 -15.05 -3.56
CA GLU A 1188 -50.46 -14.62 -3.94
C GLU A 1188 -51.27 -14.19 -2.68
N SER A 1189 -52.15 -13.18 -2.71
CA SER A 1189 -52.61 -12.33 -3.80
C SER A 1189 -53.21 -10.99 -3.31
N ALA A 1190 -52.92 -9.87 -3.99
CA ALA A 1190 -53.80 -8.68 -4.04
C ALA A 1190 -53.46 -7.79 -5.25
N GLY A 1191 -54.48 -7.33 -5.99
CA GLY A 1191 -54.32 -6.58 -7.25
C GLY A 1191 -54.09 -5.06 -7.10
N PRO A 1192 -53.78 -4.34 -8.20
CA PRO A 1192 -53.13 -3.03 -8.14
C PRO A 1192 -54.04 -1.84 -8.52
N HIS A 1193 -53.64 -0.63 -8.11
CA HIS A 1193 -53.77 0.58 -8.94
C HIS A 1193 -52.81 1.70 -8.50
N LEU A 1194 -51.95 2.15 -9.41
CA LEU A 1194 -51.18 3.39 -9.30
C LEU A 1194 -51.62 4.37 -10.40
N LYS A 1195 -51.81 5.64 -10.05
CA LYS A 1195 -51.97 6.74 -11.01
C LYS A 1195 -50.95 7.85 -10.72
N ARG A 1196 -50.33 8.35 -11.78
CA ARG A 1196 -49.44 9.52 -11.80
C ARG A 1196 -50.18 10.78 -11.32
N VAL A 1197 -49.46 11.77 -10.78
CA VAL A 1197 -49.19 13.09 -11.43
C VAL A 1197 -48.43 14.05 -10.49
N SER A 1198 -47.70 14.98 -11.10
CA SER A 1198 -46.72 15.97 -10.64
C SER A 1198 -47.09 16.99 -9.54
N HIS A 1199 -46.02 17.52 -8.91
CA HIS A 1199 -45.76 18.94 -8.55
C HIS A 1199 -46.74 19.73 -7.64
N GLY A 1200 -46.15 20.53 -6.74
CA GLY A 1200 -46.82 21.70 -6.14
C GLY A 1200 -46.23 22.15 -4.79
N HIS A 1201 -45.65 23.36 -4.72
CA HIS A 1201 -45.46 24.07 -3.45
C HIS A 1201 -46.75 24.84 -3.08
N ALA A 1202 -47.06 24.95 -1.77
CA ALA A 1202 -47.18 26.22 -1.03
C ALA A 1202 -48.22 26.22 0.13
N HIS A 1203 -47.87 26.98 1.18
CA HIS A 1203 -48.72 27.65 2.17
C HIS A 1203 -49.83 26.90 2.98
N ALA A 1204 -49.43 26.52 4.20
CA ALA A 1204 -49.83 27.18 5.47
C ALA A 1204 -51.22 27.02 6.12
N HIS A 1205 -51.16 26.77 7.44
CA HIS A 1205 -52.11 27.11 8.52
C HIS A 1205 -53.51 26.48 8.60
N ALA A 1206 -53.65 25.54 9.56
CA ALA A 1206 -54.39 25.71 10.84
C ALA A 1206 -55.92 26.00 10.82
N PRO A 1207 -56.74 25.51 11.80
CA PRO A 1207 -56.37 25.52 13.23
C PRO A 1207 -56.92 24.43 14.18
N ARG A 1208 -56.30 24.38 15.38
CA ARG A 1208 -56.86 24.08 16.72
C ARG A 1208 -57.57 22.73 16.98
N ASN A 1209 -57.05 22.02 17.98
CA ASN A 1209 -57.66 22.03 19.32
C ASN A 1209 -56.56 22.06 20.39
N GLY A 1210 -56.87 22.30 21.67
CA GLY A 1210 -55.87 22.48 22.72
C GLY A 1210 -56.40 22.50 24.16
N HIS A 1211 -55.52 22.87 25.08
CA HIS A 1211 -55.60 22.71 26.56
C HIS A 1211 -55.42 21.24 27.04
N GLY A 1212 -54.65 20.97 28.10
CA GLY A 1212 -53.77 21.88 28.86
C GLY A 1212 -53.17 21.23 30.13
N HIS A 1213 -52.25 21.97 30.77
CA HIS A 1213 -51.66 21.72 32.10
C HIS A 1213 -50.86 20.42 32.32
N SER A 1214 -49.55 20.49 32.06
CA SER A 1214 -48.53 20.42 33.14
C SER A 1214 -47.22 21.02 32.63
#